data_AF-A0A6C0KRR4-F1
#
_entry.id   AF-A0A6C0KRR4-F1
#
_cell.length_a   1.000
_cell.length_b   1.000
_cell.length_c   1.000
_cell.angle_alpha   90.00
_cell.angle_beta   90.00
_cell.angle_gamma   90.00
#
_symmetry.space_group_name_H-M   'P 1'
#
loop_
_entity.id
_entity.type
_entity.pdbx_description
1 polymer ?
#
loop_
_entity_poly.entity_id
_entity_poly.type
_entity_poly.pdbx_seq_one_letter_code
_entity_poly.pdbx_strand_id
1 'polypeptide(L)'
;MNNELLNISLNQGKQFNKYQSKIKKKIKISKEGFTNESDKNILTHSEDNFKPVVKNQRLTITENNKQLNKLQNLQNEYQDLLQQYNQIQKSLVGSSLEEINRTSANNKYLNKNIKFTDGTICYVTSLGIAKPYPSLDIFNKTSGKNGCPTSDDVIILTIPWLTSYVPGSIIPTNPTLIVGDAMMREESCGYEGKNIYVSSLINNPNSNYIGCYNDIPNLTNINIIPIMNSSNNVNGFISTSSSVYLSNNDTFGPWAALDQNSNTYWSSETLYNSETGLYEGANSISSLSGEYLAISLPGINTVSSQLSSINQYSLTPSSNTGSSPNSWYILGYNNNQWVQIDRQVDQQFTSSLAKVYSISDPNKYSGFCLLVDKVGPNIKSVQIAEWNLYSNVLSTNAGAMIIQNSNSGTFEQCQQYAIDNSYQYFAYQSNGLATCSVSNDLSTIKMYGDSSIQINAIPVWSTNTIGFGSNTCYISSLGQMILTNSSGTNTWNSPNAPIDCINLGYVNPDTIQGSFGGNCVGKPLNIDCGNPSTTQSYGTEGIVGNLNDLLYNKATSSLNNSLTNWIYNPLTDWTKEDPAYCCAKTVNYSYQCGGNAYKSGEISGGSNINFDCSQEVSNCIFFLILQDDGNLCLYRGTDPSDNRGSIWCASTNGSQKSINPDWVASKGKYGRNYLKNNETLAAGEWMGSNDGSMKLIMQTDGNLVLYTSETKPGCTKDNNGKYYGEKNVNAVYEINAKGNKSNLGKVAYIDSNSKLREYPSSMLGYSNEYQLYQGTDSGGNDITSLQASTIDDCKNNCDNVDACAAFVYQANTSTCWLKNSNAYPVGEKQNNNSLVLGVRKPSVAGSSSCPNTMVNVDTIQYDNYAKGPNLNVKTNCNANLKPVSKENMDKYNEIKNNLFNLGQKIASEMETLYNQDNKIYEKLNMNSEQFKKNISMYKNINDKINSNNMEGMQNMKRLNITDINGMLSDTDIRVLQENYSYIFWSILAVGLITVAINTMKK
;
A
#
# COMPACT_ATOMS: atom_id res chain seq x y z
N MET A 1 -16.10 -10.68 -42.46
CA MET A 1 -16.69 -11.18 -43.72
C MET A 1 -17.58 -12.36 -43.38
N ASN A 2 -18.85 -12.29 -43.76
CA ASN A 2 -19.93 -13.10 -43.21
C ASN A 2 -19.72 -14.61 -43.45
N ASN A 3 -19.71 -15.37 -42.34
CA ASN A 3 -19.79 -16.84 -42.27
C ASN A 3 -20.91 -17.42 -43.16
N GLU A 4 -21.92 -16.61 -43.46
CA GLU A 4 -23.04 -16.91 -44.35
C GLU A 4 -22.62 -17.26 -45.78
N LEU A 5 -21.74 -16.48 -46.43
CA LEU A 5 -21.34 -16.71 -47.83
C LEU A 5 -20.53 -18.01 -48.00
N LEU A 6 -19.69 -18.32 -47.00
CA LEU A 6 -18.94 -19.59 -46.95
C LEU A 6 -19.87 -20.78 -46.69
N ASN A 7 -20.82 -20.64 -45.77
CA ASN A 7 -21.84 -21.66 -45.51
C ASN A 7 -22.77 -21.89 -46.71
N ILE A 8 -23.12 -20.83 -47.46
CA ILE A 8 -23.91 -20.92 -48.69
C ILE A 8 -23.15 -21.74 -49.75
N SER A 9 -21.87 -21.44 -49.98
CA SER A 9 -21.03 -22.17 -50.95
C SER A 9 -20.81 -23.63 -50.54
N LEU A 10 -20.58 -23.90 -49.24
CA LEU A 10 -20.43 -25.26 -48.71
C LEU A 10 -21.73 -26.07 -48.77
N ASN A 11 -22.88 -25.45 -48.52
CA ASN A 11 -24.18 -26.10 -48.68
C ASN A 11 -24.49 -26.37 -50.16
N GLN A 12 -24.17 -25.45 -51.06
CA GLN A 12 -24.31 -25.66 -52.50
C GLN A 12 -23.44 -26.83 -52.98
N GLY A 13 -22.17 -26.92 -52.54
CA GLY A 13 -21.29 -28.05 -52.85
C GLY A 13 -21.79 -29.41 -52.29
N LYS A 14 -22.31 -29.44 -51.05
CA LYS A 14 -22.95 -30.64 -50.47
C LYS A 14 -24.22 -31.03 -51.22
N GLN A 15 -25.07 -30.06 -51.58
CA GLN A 15 -26.29 -30.30 -52.33
C GLN A 15 -26.00 -30.79 -53.75
N PHE A 16 -24.98 -30.25 -54.42
CA PHE A 16 -24.51 -30.70 -55.73
C PHE A 16 -24.03 -32.16 -55.71
N ASN A 17 -23.19 -32.54 -54.74
CA ASN A 17 -22.76 -33.94 -54.56
C ASN A 17 -23.93 -34.88 -54.25
N LYS A 18 -24.91 -34.43 -53.46
CA LYS A 18 -26.14 -35.18 -53.17
C LYS A 18 -27.02 -35.32 -54.42
N TYR A 19 -27.14 -34.28 -55.25
CA TYR A 19 -27.84 -34.32 -56.54
C TYR A 19 -27.17 -35.29 -57.52
N GLN A 20 -25.83 -35.31 -57.59
CA GLN A 20 -25.05 -36.23 -58.41
C GLN A 20 -25.21 -37.70 -58.00
N SER A 21 -25.24 -37.99 -56.69
CA SER A 21 -25.54 -39.33 -56.19
C SER A 21 -26.97 -39.80 -56.55
N LYS A 22 -27.93 -38.86 -56.63
CA LYS A 22 -29.29 -39.12 -57.11
C LYS A 22 -29.34 -39.35 -58.63
N ILE A 23 -28.53 -38.64 -59.42
CA ILE A 23 -28.41 -38.84 -60.88
C ILE A 23 -27.79 -40.21 -61.18
N LYS A 24 -26.69 -40.61 -60.52
CA LYS A 24 -26.12 -41.97 -60.65
C LYS A 24 -27.08 -43.10 -60.24
N LYS A 25 -28.02 -42.83 -59.31
CA LYS A 25 -29.11 -43.77 -58.96
C LYS A 25 -30.25 -43.80 -59.99
N LYS A 26 -30.51 -42.70 -60.71
CA LYS A 26 -31.54 -42.61 -61.77
C LYS A 26 -31.06 -43.11 -63.14
N ILE A 27 -29.76 -43.03 -63.45
CA ILE A 27 -29.15 -43.59 -64.68
C ILE A 27 -28.81 -45.07 -64.48
N LYS A 28 -29.82 -45.87 -64.12
CA LYS A 28 -29.74 -47.34 -64.05
C LYS A 28 -30.82 -47.97 -64.92
N ILE A 29 -31.09 -47.36 -66.08
CA ILE A 29 -31.97 -47.87 -67.14
C ILE A 29 -31.17 -47.80 -68.46
N SER A 30 -31.10 -48.95 -69.14
CA SER A 30 -30.42 -49.31 -70.40
C SER A 30 -28.92 -48.99 -70.54
N LYS A 31 -28.06 -49.97 -70.23
CA LYS A 31 -26.69 -50.05 -70.76
C LYS A 31 -26.73 -50.78 -72.10
N GLU A 32 -26.54 -50.06 -73.21
CA GLU A 32 -26.00 -50.65 -74.43
C GLU A 32 -24.48 -50.43 -74.39
N GLY A 33 -23.69 -51.50 -74.42
CA GLY A 33 -22.23 -51.40 -74.32
C GLY A 33 -21.51 -52.71 -74.58
N PHE A 34 -20.40 -52.62 -75.31
CA PHE A 34 -19.50 -53.70 -75.73
C PHE A 34 -18.77 -54.31 -74.51
N THR A 35 -18.78 -55.63 -74.36
CA THR A 35 -18.01 -56.35 -73.32
C THR A 35 -17.07 -57.36 -73.96
N ASN A 36 -15.86 -57.49 -73.41
CA ASN A 36 -14.85 -58.48 -73.83
C ASN A 36 -14.96 -59.78 -73.01
N GLU A 37 -14.53 -60.90 -73.60
CA GLU A 37 -14.71 -62.26 -73.05
C GLU A 37 -13.96 -62.60 -71.75
N SER A 38 -13.16 -61.69 -71.18
CA SER A 38 -12.47 -61.92 -69.91
C SER A 38 -13.38 -61.82 -68.68
N ASP A 39 -14.59 -61.27 -68.82
CA ASP A 39 -15.49 -61.01 -67.68
C ASP A 39 -16.52 -62.12 -67.43
N LYS A 40 -16.41 -63.27 -68.10
CA LYS A 40 -17.39 -64.37 -67.97
C LYS A 40 -17.38 -65.11 -66.63
N ASN A 41 -16.39 -64.91 -65.75
CA ASN A 41 -16.25 -65.73 -64.54
C ASN A 41 -16.62 -65.08 -63.21
N ILE A 42 -17.20 -63.88 -63.17
CA ILE A 42 -17.76 -63.38 -61.90
C ILE A 42 -19.09 -62.67 -62.16
N LEU A 43 -20.15 -63.46 -62.33
CA LEU A 43 -21.45 -63.35 -61.63
C LEU A 43 -22.48 -64.22 -62.37
N THR A 44 -22.69 -65.42 -61.84
CA THR A 44 -23.74 -66.36 -62.23
C THR A 44 -25.10 -65.99 -61.60
N HIS A 45 -26.19 -66.25 -62.34
CA HIS A 45 -27.63 -66.29 -61.98
C HIS A 45 -28.38 -64.93 -62.04
N SER A 46 -29.01 -64.60 -63.19
CA SER A 46 -30.39 -64.91 -63.67
C SER A 46 -31.40 -63.85 -63.18
N GLU A 47 -32.19 -63.14 -63.99
CA GLU A 47 -32.92 -63.49 -65.23
C GLU A 47 -33.13 -62.27 -66.17
N ASP A 48 -33.12 -62.59 -67.47
CA ASP A 48 -33.96 -62.09 -68.58
C ASP A 48 -34.02 -60.60 -68.93
N ASN A 49 -33.12 -60.19 -69.84
CA ASN A 49 -33.45 -59.59 -71.15
C ASN A 49 -32.18 -59.21 -71.93
N PHE A 50 -31.42 -60.20 -72.41
CA PHE A 50 -30.26 -59.95 -73.28
C PHE A 50 -30.49 -60.60 -74.65
N LYS A 51 -30.68 -59.80 -75.71
CA LYS A 51 -30.68 -60.26 -77.10
C LYS A 51 -29.37 -59.84 -77.77
N PRO A 52 -28.47 -60.79 -78.13
CA PRO A 52 -27.23 -60.45 -78.80
C PRO A 52 -27.49 -60.11 -80.27
N VAL A 53 -27.06 -58.93 -80.70
CA VAL A 53 -26.95 -58.57 -82.11
C VAL A 53 -25.51 -58.84 -82.52
N VAL A 54 -25.33 -59.61 -83.60
CA VAL A 54 -24.06 -60.03 -84.24
C VAL A 54 -23.51 -61.38 -83.77
N LYS A 55 -23.74 -62.40 -84.62
CA LYS A 55 -23.05 -63.69 -84.64
C LYS A 55 -21.60 -63.51 -85.08
N ASN A 56 -20.70 -64.20 -84.38
CA ASN A 56 -19.28 -64.39 -84.67
C ASN A 56 -18.96 -64.51 -86.18
N GLN A 57 -18.07 -63.64 -86.67
CA GLN A 57 -17.13 -63.96 -87.73
C GLN A 57 -15.76 -63.36 -87.39
N ARG A 58 -14.78 -64.26 -87.19
CA ARG A 58 -13.36 -63.92 -87.05
C ARG A 58 -12.87 -63.28 -88.34
N LEU A 59 -12.36 -62.06 -88.27
CA LEU A 59 -11.57 -61.44 -89.33
C LEU A 59 -10.24 -60.94 -88.76
N THR A 60 -9.18 -61.68 -89.06
CA THR A 60 -7.77 -61.30 -88.90
C THR A 60 -7.40 -60.26 -89.95
N ILE A 61 -7.11 -59.01 -89.53
CA ILE A 61 -6.52 -57.99 -90.41
C ILE A 61 -5.43 -57.23 -89.66
N THR A 62 -4.20 -57.42 -90.11
CA THR A 62 -2.94 -56.90 -89.55
C THR A 62 -2.51 -55.68 -90.38
N GLU A 63 -2.43 -54.51 -89.72
CA GLU A 63 -1.53 -53.34 -89.97
C GLU A 63 -2.13 -51.98 -89.54
N ASN A 64 -3.46 -51.82 -89.46
CA ASN A 64 -4.11 -50.60 -88.90
C ASN A 64 -4.33 -50.61 -87.37
N ASN A 65 -3.84 -51.64 -86.65
CA ASN A 65 -4.11 -51.85 -85.22
C ASN A 65 -3.12 -51.15 -84.27
N LYS A 66 -1.93 -50.72 -84.74
CA LYS A 66 -0.87 -50.26 -83.81
C LYS A 66 -1.18 -48.89 -83.20
N GLN A 67 -1.71 -47.95 -83.99
CA GLN A 67 -2.05 -46.60 -83.52
C GLN A 67 -3.33 -46.58 -82.67
N LEU A 68 -4.33 -47.39 -83.02
CA LEU A 68 -5.58 -47.49 -82.24
C LEU A 68 -5.34 -48.17 -80.88
N ASN A 69 -4.58 -49.26 -80.85
CA ASN A 69 -4.19 -49.90 -79.58
C ASN A 69 -3.31 -48.98 -78.72
N LYS A 70 -2.46 -48.16 -79.35
CA LYS A 70 -1.66 -47.15 -78.64
C LYS A 70 -2.55 -46.06 -78.02
N LEU A 71 -3.58 -45.60 -78.74
CA LEU A 71 -4.57 -44.66 -78.22
C LEU A 71 -5.37 -45.26 -77.04
N GLN A 72 -5.73 -46.55 -77.14
CA GLN A 72 -6.47 -47.27 -76.09
C GLN A 72 -5.61 -47.55 -74.85
N ASN A 73 -4.31 -47.78 -75.00
CA ASN A 73 -3.39 -47.90 -73.87
C ASN A 73 -3.18 -46.55 -73.16
N LEU A 74 -2.98 -45.47 -73.92
CA LEU A 74 -2.88 -44.10 -73.37
C LEU A 74 -4.18 -43.71 -72.64
N GLN A 75 -5.33 -44.20 -73.09
CA GLN A 75 -6.62 -44.01 -72.41
C GLN A 75 -6.67 -44.71 -71.05
N ASN A 76 -6.27 -45.99 -70.98
CA ASN A 76 -6.29 -46.74 -69.73
C ASN A 76 -5.36 -46.12 -68.68
N GLU A 77 -4.17 -45.69 -69.10
CA GLU A 77 -3.24 -44.93 -68.26
C GLU A 77 -3.87 -43.61 -67.77
N TYR A 78 -4.63 -42.91 -68.62
CA TYR A 78 -5.25 -41.63 -68.26
C TYR A 78 -6.38 -41.81 -67.25
N GLN A 79 -7.19 -42.86 -67.40
CA GLN A 79 -8.27 -43.18 -66.46
C GLN A 79 -7.73 -43.61 -65.09
N ASP A 80 -6.65 -44.38 -65.05
CA ASP A 80 -6.02 -44.79 -63.78
C ASP A 80 -5.43 -43.59 -63.03
N LEU A 81 -4.66 -42.75 -63.72
CA LEU A 81 -4.15 -41.49 -63.17
C LEU A 81 -5.27 -40.56 -62.68
N LEU A 82 -6.41 -40.53 -63.37
CA LEU A 82 -7.59 -39.75 -62.98
C LEU A 82 -8.23 -40.27 -61.69
N GLN A 83 -8.27 -41.60 -61.52
CA GLN A 83 -8.79 -42.22 -60.31
C GLN A 83 -7.89 -41.92 -59.11
N GLN A 84 -6.56 -41.98 -59.31
CA GLN A 84 -5.58 -41.59 -58.30
C GLN A 84 -5.70 -40.10 -57.92
N TYR A 85 -5.87 -39.22 -58.92
CA TYR A 85 -6.12 -37.78 -58.72
C TYR A 85 -7.35 -37.53 -57.85
N ASN A 86 -8.47 -38.20 -58.14
CA ASN A 86 -9.72 -38.07 -57.39
C ASN A 86 -9.60 -38.58 -55.95
N GLN A 87 -8.86 -39.67 -55.74
CA GLN A 87 -8.64 -40.23 -54.40
C GLN A 87 -7.79 -39.31 -53.53
N ILE A 88 -6.68 -38.80 -54.08
CA ILE A 88 -5.79 -37.94 -53.32
C ILE A 88 -6.47 -36.60 -53.02
N GLN A 89 -7.21 -36.02 -53.98
CA GLN A 89 -7.99 -34.79 -53.79
C GLN A 89 -9.05 -34.94 -52.69
N LYS A 90 -9.79 -36.06 -52.67
CA LYS A 90 -10.78 -36.35 -51.60
C LYS A 90 -10.13 -36.41 -50.22
N SER A 91 -8.89 -36.91 -50.15
CA SER A 91 -8.07 -36.90 -48.95
C SER A 91 -7.68 -35.47 -48.53
N LEU A 92 -7.23 -34.62 -49.48
CA LEU A 92 -6.88 -33.21 -49.20
C LEU A 92 -8.09 -32.44 -48.62
N VAL A 93 -9.25 -32.52 -49.28
CA VAL A 93 -10.48 -31.81 -48.85
C VAL A 93 -10.99 -32.30 -47.50
N GLY A 94 -10.89 -33.61 -47.24
CA GLY A 94 -11.23 -34.18 -45.93
C GLY A 94 -10.33 -33.63 -44.82
N SER A 95 -9.02 -33.63 -45.04
CA SER A 95 -8.04 -33.11 -44.06
C SER A 95 -8.18 -31.62 -43.79
N SER A 96 -8.43 -30.79 -44.82
CA SER A 96 -8.67 -29.35 -44.65
C SER A 96 -9.98 -29.08 -43.91
N LEU A 97 -11.03 -29.87 -44.13
CA LEU A 97 -12.30 -29.71 -43.43
C LEU A 97 -12.20 -30.10 -41.94
N GLU A 98 -11.42 -31.12 -41.60
CA GLU A 98 -11.12 -31.48 -40.22
C GLU A 98 -10.34 -30.38 -39.51
N GLU A 99 -9.36 -29.77 -40.17
CA GLU A 99 -8.61 -28.63 -39.63
C GLU A 99 -9.50 -27.41 -39.41
N ILE A 100 -10.32 -27.03 -40.40
CA ILE A 100 -11.29 -25.94 -40.28
C ILE A 100 -12.25 -26.21 -39.11
N ASN A 101 -12.78 -27.43 -38.99
CA ASN A 101 -13.69 -27.77 -37.89
C ASN A 101 -12.99 -27.77 -36.53
N ARG A 102 -11.71 -28.17 -36.46
CA ARG A 102 -10.91 -28.16 -35.24
C ARG A 102 -10.61 -26.75 -34.76
N THR A 103 -10.24 -25.83 -35.67
CA THR A 103 -9.91 -24.44 -35.32
C THR A 103 -11.10 -23.48 -35.39
N SER A 104 -12.27 -23.96 -35.80
CA SER A 104 -13.49 -23.15 -35.88
C SER A 104 -13.95 -22.70 -34.50
N ALA A 105 -14.48 -21.49 -34.42
CA ALA A 105 -15.14 -20.96 -33.21
C ALA A 105 -16.30 -21.86 -32.71
N ASN A 106 -16.84 -22.73 -33.57
CA ASN A 106 -17.89 -23.69 -33.19
C ASN A 106 -17.35 -24.94 -32.46
N ASN A 107 -16.02 -25.10 -32.37
CA ASN A 107 -15.44 -26.19 -31.60
C ASN A 107 -15.60 -25.93 -30.10
N LYS A 108 -16.48 -26.71 -29.46
CA LYS A 108 -16.83 -26.60 -28.03
C LYS A 108 -15.68 -26.87 -27.05
N TYR A 109 -14.58 -27.48 -27.50
CA TYR A 109 -13.45 -27.80 -26.63
C TYR A 109 -12.42 -26.67 -26.52
N LEU A 110 -12.44 -25.68 -27.42
CA LEU A 110 -11.39 -24.66 -27.46
C LEU A 110 -11.33 -23.84 -26.16
N ASN A 111 -10.12 -23.66 -25.64
CA ASN A 111 -9.83 -22.98 -24.36
C ASN A 111 -10.52 -23.61 -23.15
N LYS A 112 -10.79 -24.92 -23.18
CA LYS A 112 -11.43 -25.67 -22.08
C LYS A 112 -10.54 -26.78 -21.57
N ASN A 113 -10.78 -27.17 -20.31
CA ASN A 113 -10.25 -28.41 -19.78
C ASN A 113 -11.18 -29.57 -20.22
N ILE A 114 -10.61 -30.69 -20.65
CA ILE A 114 -11.33 -31.93 -20.95
C ILE A 114 -10.87 -33.05 -20.02
N LYS A 115 -11.80 -33.91 -19.59
CA LYS A 115 -11.49 -35.06 -18.72
C LYS A 115 -11.93 -36.36 -19.38
N PHE A 116 -11.00 -37.30 -19.51
CA PHE A 116 -11.21 -38.63 -20.06
C PHE A 116 -11.77 -39.58 -18.99
N THR A 117 -12.31 -40.73 -19.42
CA THR A 117 -12.96 -41.70 -18.51
C THR A 117 -12.00 -42.38 -17.53
N ASP A 118 -10.72 -42.43 -17.83
CA ASP A 118 -9.63 -42.93 -16.97
C ASP A 118 -9.15 -41.88 -15.93
N GLY A 119 -9.70 -40.66 -16.00
CA GLY A 119 -9.38 -39.56 -15.10
C GLY A 119 -8.32 -38.60 -15.63
N THR A 120 -7.68 -38.88 -16.76
CA THR A 120 -6.70 -37.99 -17.40
C THR A 120 -7.36 -36.66 -17.79
N ILE A 121 -6.71 -35.54 -17.47
CA ILE A 121 -7.20 -34.18 -17.78
C ILE A 121 -6.26 -33.54 -18.80
N CYS A 122 -6.83 -32.84 -19.79
CA CYS A 122 -6.07 -32.07 -20.77
C CYS A 122 -6.61 -30.64 -20.89
N TYR A 123 -5.73 -29.67 -21.13
CA TYR A 123 -6.11 -28.35 -21.63
C TYR A 123 -6.20 -28.38 -23.15
N VAL A 124 -7.25 -27.81 -23.74
CA VAL A 124 -7.37 -27.69 -25.20
C VAL A 124 -7.12 -26.24 -25.62
N THR A 125 -6.08 -26.03 -26.43
CA THR A 125 -5.69 -24.71 -26.93
C THR A 125 -6.75 -24.11 -27.86
N SER A 126 -6.64 -22.81 -28.15
CA SER A 126 -7.51 -22.13 -29.13
C SER A 126 -7.38 -22.64 -30.58
N LEU A 127 -6.41 -23.53 -30.85
CA LEU A 127 -6.22 -24.20 -32.14
C LEU A 127 -6.51 -25.71 -32.10
N GLY A 128 -7.12 -26.20 -31.01
CA GLY A 128 -7.59 -27.57 -30.87
C GLY A 128 -6.48 -28.60 -30.58
N ILE A 129 -5.40 -28.15 -29.93
CA ILE A 129 -4.34 -29.03 -29.41
C ILE A 129 -4.66 -29.37 -27.95
N ALA A 130 -4.80 -30.65 -27.63
CA ALA A 130 -5.04 -31.18 -26.29
C ALA A 130 -3.71 -31.48 -25.58
N LYS A 131 -3.35 -30.66 -24.60
CA LYS A 131 -2.15 -30.76 -23.79
C LYS A 131 -2.46 -31.47 -22.47
N PRO A 132 -1.94 -32.69 -22.22
CA PRO A 132 -2.23 -33.43 -21.00
C PRO A 132 -1.58 -32.80 -19.78
N TYR A 133 -2.27 -32.79 -18.64
CA TYR A 133 -1.69 -32.48 -17.34
C TYR A 133 -1.03 -33.75 -16.77
N PRO A 134 0.30 -33.79 -16.52
CA PRO A 134 0.97 -34.99 -16.02
C PRO A 134 0.52 -35.45 -14.63
N SER A 135 -0.02 -34.54 -13.82
CA SER A 135 -0.51 -34.84 -12.46
C SER A 135 -1.61 -33.86 -12.03
N LEU A 136 -2.35 -34.25 -10.98
CA LEU A 136 -3.38 -33.41 -10.39
C LEU A 136 -2.80 -32.15 -9.70
N ASP A 137 -1.57 -32.19 -9.18
CA ASP A 137 -0.90 -31.01 -8.62
C ASP A 137 -0.67 -29.95 -9.70
N ILE A 138 -0.18 -30.36 -10.87
CA ILE A 138 0.02 -29.44 -12.01
C ILE A 138 -1.32 -28.84 -12.42
N PHE A 139 -2.38 -29.65 -12.54
CA PHE A 139 -3.72 -29.15 -12.84
C PHE A 139 -4.18 -28.09 -11.82
N ASN A 140 -4.11 -28.39 -10.53
CA ASN A 140 -4.55 -27.48 -9.46
C ASN A 140 -3.72 -26.18 -9.39
N LYS A 141 -2.43 -26.23 -9.75
CA LYS A 141 -1.55 -25.06 -9.75
C LYS A 141 -1.71 -24.19 -11.00
N THR A 142 -2.20 -24.76 -12.11
CA THR A 142 -2.37 -24.08 -13.40
C THR A 142 -3.81 -23.61 -13.66
N SER A 143 -4.84 -24.39 -13.28
CA SER A 143 -6.24 -24.07 -13.55
C SER A 143 -6.66 -22.74 -12.93
N GLY A 144 -7.36 -21.90 -13.70
CA GLY A 144 -7.84 -20.57 -13.26
C GLY A 144 -6.77 -19.48 -13.16
N LYS A 145 -5.53 -19.75 -13.56
CA LYS A 145 -4.42 -18.79 -13.53
C LYS A 145 -3.85 -18.57 -14.93
N ASN A 146 -3.21 -17.43 -15.16
CA ASN A 146 -2.42 -17.16 -16.38
C ASN A 146 -3.19 -17.42 -17.71
N GLY A 147 -4.49 -17.13 -17.73
CA GLY A 147 -5.37 -17.36 -18.87
C GLY A 147 -5.97 -18.77 -18.99
N CYS A 148 -5.63 -19.68 -18.08
CA CYS A 148 -6.15 -21.05 -18.08
C CYS A 148 -7.58 -21.14 -17.53
N PRO A 149 -8.43 -22.03 -18.10
CA PRO A 149 -9.78 -22.27 -17.60
C PRO A 149 -9.78 -22.77 -16.16
N THR A 150 -10.83 -22.42 -15.40
CA THR A 150 -10.97 -22.80 -13.98
C THR A 150 -11.20 -24.30 -13.82
N SER A 151 -11.00 -24.81 -12.61
CA SER A 151 -11.25 -26.22 -12.27
C SER A 151 -12.72 -26.63 -12.42
N ASP A 152 -13.64 -25.65 -12.40
CA ASP A 152 -15.08 -25.88 -12.48
C ASP A 152 -15.57 -26.02 -13.94
N ASP A 153 -14.74 -25.61 -14.90
CA ASP A 153 -15.05 -25.56 -16.34
C ASP A 153 -14.38 -26.73 -17.09
N VAL A 154 -14.76 -27.94 -16.70
CA VAL A 154 -14.21 -29.20 -17.26
C VAL A 154 -15.28 -29.96 -18.04
N ILE A 155 -14.99 -30.25 -19.31
CA ILE A 155 -15.85 -31.05 -20.19
C ILE A 155 -15.49 -32.53 -20.04
N ILE A 156 -16.45 -33.35 -19.60
CA ILE A 156 -16.27 -34.80 -19.46
C ILE A 156 -16.45 -35.47 -20.84
N LEU A 157 -15.47 -36.28 -21.23
CA LEU A 157 -15.50 -37.09 -22.44
C LEU A 157 -15.92 -38.53 -22.14
N THR A 158 -16.52 -39.19 -23.14
CA THR A 158 -16.96 -40.60 -23.05
C THR A 158 -15.92 -41.59 -23.59
N ILE A 159 -14.68 -41.15 -23.81
CA ILE A 159 -13.58 -41.97 -24.33
C ILE A 159 -12.42 -42.02 -23.31
N PRO A 160 -11.65 -43.12 -23.24
CA PRO A 160 -10.46 -43.22 -22.39
C PRO A 160 -9.23 -42.57 -23.05
N TRP A 161 -8.25 -42.17 -22.25
CA TRP A 161 -6.92 -41.85 -22.75
C TRP A 161 -6.18 -43.14 -23.14
N LEU A 162 -5.52 -43.14 -24.31
CA LEU A 162 -4.80 -44.31 -24.84
C LEU A 162 -3.29 -44.06 -24.80
N THR A 163 -2.50 -45.12 -24.60
CA THR A 163 -1.02 -45.05 -24.62
C THR A 163 -0.47 -44.64 -26.00
N SER A 164 -1.26 -44.75 -27.07
CA SER A 164 -0.94 -44.26 -28.41
C SER A 164 -1.11 -42.74 -28.59
N TYR A 165 -1.68 -42.03 -27.61
CA TYR A 165 -1.85 -40.58 -27.63
C TYR A 165 -0.55 -39.88 -27.22
N VAL A 166 0.42 -39.92 -28.13
CA VAL A 166 1.68 -39.18 -28.08
C VAL A 166 1.56 -37.83 -28.83
N PRO A 167 2.42 -36.83 -28.58
CA PRO A 167 2.36 -35.55 -29.29
C PRO A 167 2.28 -35.71 -30.81
N GLY A 168 1.29 -35.06 -31.43
CA GLY A 168 0.97 -35.14 -32.86
C GLY A 168 -0.07 -36.20 -33.26
N SER A 169 -0.45 -37.11 -32.34
CA SER A 169 -1.54 -38.08 -32.55
C SER A 169 -2.91 -37.40 -32.59
N ILE A 170 -3.88 -38.02 -33.26
CA ILE A 170 -5.27 -37.55 -33.35
C ILE A 170 -6.10 -38.18 -32.24
N ILE A 171 -6.92 -37.38 -31.56
CA ILE A 171 -7.92 -37.81 -30.61
C ILE A 171 -9.29 -37.81 -31.32
N PRO A 172 -10.04 -38.92 -31.33
CA PRO A 172 -11.27 -39.08 -32.11
C PRO A 172 -12.49 -38.41 -31.44
N THR A 173 -12.34 -37.18 -30.96
CA THR A 173 -13.45 -36.32 -30.52
C THR A 173 -14.21 -35.75 -31.71
N ASN A 174 -15.37 -35.12 -31.46
CA ASN A 174 -16.10 -34.38 -32.48
C ASN A 174 -16.28 -32.90 -32.08
N PRO A 175 -15.60 -31.94 -32.74
CA PRO A 175 -14.53 -32.10 -33.75
C PRO A 175 -13.27 -32.82 -33.22
N THR A 176 -12.41 -33.31 -34.12
CA THR A 176 -11.16 -34.03 -33.75
C THR A 176 -10.14 -33.09 -33.12
N LEU A 177 -9.34 -33.61 -32.18
CA LEU A 177 -8.27 -32.87 -31.51
C LEU A 177 -6.91 -33.51 -31.83
N ILE A 178 -5.82 -32.77 -31.61
CA ILE A 178 -4.45 -33.29 -31.72
C ILE A 178 -3.80 -33.27 -30.34
N VAL A 179 -3.05 -34.31 -29.99
CA VAL A 179 -2.26 -34.34 -28.74
C VAL A 179 -1.09 -33.35 -28.83
N GLY A 180 -0.97 -32.48 -27.85
CA GLY A 180 0.13 -31.53 -27.70
C GLY A 180 1.20 -31.99 -26.71
N ASP A 181 2.09 -31.05 -26.37
CA ASP A 181 3.07 -31.26 -25.31
C ASP A 181 2.36 -31.26 -23.95
N ALA A 182 2.94 -31.91 -22.95
CA ALA A 182 2.38 -31.91 -21.60
C ALA A 182 2.43 -30.50 -20.98
N MET A 183 1.39 -30.15 -20.22
CA MET A 183 1.34 -28.91 -19.46
C MET A 183 2.38 -28.92 -18.34
N MET A 184 3.05 -27.79 -18.14
CA MET A 184 3.92 -27.53 -17.00
C MET A 184 3.16 -26.84 -15.86
N ARG A 185 3.74 -26.90 -14.67
CA ARG A 185 3.19 -26.25 -13.47
C ARG A 185 3.14 -24.73 -13.69
N GLU A 186 1.98 -24.13 -13.43
CA GLU A 186 1.70 -22.68 -13.59
C GLU A 186 1.78 -22.16 -15.04
N GLU A 187 1.86 -23.05 -16.04
CA GLU A 187 1.97 -22.67 -17.46
C GLU A 187 0.79 -21.81 -17.93
N SER A 188 1.07 -20.78 -18.74
CA SER A 188 0.04 -19.91 -19.33
C SER A 188 -0.76 -20.60 -20.43
N CYS A 189 -2.04 -20.24 -20.53
CA CYS A 189 -2.96 -20.76 -21.54
C CYS A 189 -3.54 -19.64 -22.41
N GLY A 190 -3.99 -20.01 -23.62
CA GLY A 190 -4.73 -19.13 -24.50
C GLY A 190 -3.82 -18.28 -25.38
N TYR A 191 -4.47 -17.52 -26.28
CA TYR A 191 -3.84 -16.69 -27.31
C TYR A 191 -3.01 -17.47 -28.35
N GLU A 192 -3.14 -18.79 -28.43
CA GLU A 192 -2.49 -19.57 -29.49
C GLU A 192 -2.93 -19.07 -30.87
N GLY A 193 -1.99 -18.98 -31.79
CA GLY A 193 -2.23 -18.41 -33.11
C GLY A 193 -2.28 -16.88 -33.13
N LYS A 194 -1.97 -16.17 -32.04
CA LYS A 194 -1.98 -14.70 -31.94
C LYS A 194 -0.62 -14.15 -31.50
N ASN A 195 -0.38 -12.88 -31.81
CA ASN A 195 0.70 -12.13 -31.19
C ASN A 195 0.22 -11.54 -29.85
N ILE A 196 1.12 -11.52 -28.88
CA ILE A 196 0.94 -10.89 -27.58
C ILE A 196 1.93 -9.74 -27.40
N TYR A 197 1.51 -8.69 -26.71
CA TYR A 197 2.33 -7.54 -26.31
C TYR A 197 2.31 -7.38 -24.80
N VAL A 198 3.48 -7.27 -24.18
CA VAL A 198 3.61 -7.12 -22.73
C VAL A 198 3.46 -5.65 -22.35
N SER A 199 2.22 -5.24 -22.05
CA SER A 199 1.85 -3.83 -21.83
C SER A 199 1.80 -3.41 -20.36
N SER A 200 1.85 -4.36 -19.43
CA SER A 200 1.64 -4.13 -18.01
C SER A 200 2.43 -5.12 -17.17
N LEU A 201 2.75 -4.74 -15.93
CA LEU A 201 3.51 -5.60 -15.02
C LEU A 201 2.61 -6.75 -14.51
N ILE A 202 1.41 -6.41 -14.04
CA ILE A 202 0.39 -7.34 -13.49
C ILE A 202 -1.00 -6.81 -13.86
N ASN A 203 -1.88 -7.64 -14.45
CA ASN A 203 -3.24 -7.24 -14.84
C ASN A 203 -4.29 -7.51 -13.76
N ASN A 204 -4.15 -8.60 -13.01
CA ASN A 204 -5.12 -9.02 -11.98
C ASN A 204 -4.42 -9.13 -10.61
N PRO A 205 -4.03 -8.00 -10.02
CA PRO A 205 -3.28 -8.01 -8.77
C PRO A 205 -4.15 -8.41 -7.59
N ASN A 206 -3.59 -9.27 -6.74
CA ASN A 206 -4.13 -9.54 -5.42
C ASN A 206 -3.12 -9.09 -4.37
N SER A 207 -3.60 -8.52 -3.27
CA SER A 207 -2.75 -8.07 -2.17
C SER A 207 -3.31 -8.48 -0.82
N ASN A 208 -2.42 -8.85 0.09
CA ASN A 208 -2.76 -9.24 1.45
C ASN A 208 -2.50 -8.08 2.41
N TYR A 209 -3.41 -7.86 3.36
CA TYR A 209 -3.17 -6.90 4.45
C TYR A 209 -2.12 -7.44 5.41
N ILE A 210 -1.08 -6.66 5.66
CA ILE A 210 0.06 -7.04 6.49
C ILE A 210 -0.10 -6.53 7.92
N GLY A 211 -0.51 -5.27 8.08
CA GLY A 211 -0.64 -4.65 9.40
C GLY A 211 -0.75 -3.14 9.36
N CYS A 212 -0.81 -2.56 10.55
CA CYS A 212 -0.94 -1.14 10.80
C CYS A 212 0.34 -0.64 11.48
N TYR A 213 1.08 0.27 10.86
CA TYR A 213 2.39 0.71 11.34
C TYR A 213 2.52 2.23 11.36
N ASN A 214 3.30 2.76 12.29
CA ASN A 214 3.61 4.20 12.32
C ASN A 214 4.48 4.55 11.10
N ASP A 215 4.13 5.63 10.40
CA ASP A 215 4.88 6.11 9.24
C ASP A 215 6.05 7.02 9.64
N ILE A 216 6.00 7.66 10.81
CA ILE A 216 7.08 8.53 11.31
C ILE A 216 7.48 8.10 12.73
N PRO A 217 8.71 8.40 13.18
CA PRO A 217 9.13 8.06 14.53
C PRO A 217 8.32 8.83 15.57
N ASN A 218 8.23 8.25 16.78
CA ASN A 218 7.78 9.01 17.94
C ASN A 218 8.72 10.20 18.17
N LEU A 219 8.16 11.35 18.59
CA LEU A 219 8.92 12.56 18.85
C LEU A 219 10.02 12.31 19.89
N THR A 220 11.26 12.75 19.60
CA THR A 220 12.41 12.66 20.53
C THR A 220 12.89 14.05 20.90
N ASN A 221 13.23 14.26 22.18
CA ASN A 221 13.85 15.50 22.65
C ASN A 221 15.32 15.56 22.22
N ILE A 222 15.68 16.53 21.39
CA ILE A 222 17.05 16.78 20.94
C ILE A 222 17.50 18.15 21.44
N ASN A 223 18.72 18.27 21.96
CA ASN A 223 19.32 19.56 22.27
C ASN A 223 19.65 20.29 20.95
N ILE A 224 19.04 21.45 20.72
CA ILE A 224 19.17 22.20 19.47
C ILE A 224 20.46 23.04 19.38
N ILE A 225 21.22 23.13 20.48
CA ILE A 225 22.48 23.87 20.52
C ILE A 225 23.64 22.92 20.22
N PRO A 226 24.50 23.22 19.21
CA PRO A 226 25.70 22.45 18.96
C PRO A 226 26.67 22.57 20.14
N ILE A 227 27.60 21.63 20.28
CA ILE A 227 28.67 21.74 21.28
C ILE A 227 29.48 23.02 20.99
N MET A 228 29.33 24.02 21.85
CA MET A 228 30.01 25.30 21.74
C MET A 228 31.48 25.17 22.18
N ASN A 229 32.32 26.13 21.79
CA ASN A 229 33.71 26.21 22.23
C ASN A 229 34.12 27.68 22.48
N SER A 230 35.35 27.90 22.96
CA SER A 230 35.83 29.21 23.41
C SER A 230 35.78 30.34 22.37
N SER A 231 35.58 30.04 21.08
CA SER A 231 35.33 31.06 20.05
C SER A 231 33.99 31.79 20.22
N ASN A 232 33.06 31.24 21.02
CA ASN A 232 31.66 31.64 21.11
C ASN A 232 30.88 31.61 19.79
N ASN A 233 31.44 31.03 18.72
CA ASN A 233 30.83 30.93 17.41
C ASN A 233 31.10 29.57 16.77
N VAL A 234 30.04 28.77 16.62
CA VAL A 234 30.09 27.44 15.99
C VAL A 234 28.94 27.33 15.01
N ASN A 235 29.24 27.11 13.72
CA ASN A 235 28.24 26.94 12.66
C ASN A 235 27.18 28.07 12.59
N GLY A 236 27.56 29.30 12.93
CA GLY A 236 26.65 30.46 12.94
C GLY A 236 25.80 30.59 14.21
N PHE A 237 25.89 29.65 15.16
CA PHE A 237 25.39 29.85 16.51
C PHE A 237 26.36 30.73 17.28
N ILE A 238 25.85 31.76 17.96
CA ILE A 238 26.68 32.75 18.67
C ILE A 238 26.26 32.82 20.14
N SER A 239 27.14 32.40 21.04
CA SER A 239 26.93 32.55 22.49
C SER A 239 27.41 33.91 22.99
N THR A 240 26.64 34.53 23.87
CA THR A 240 26.91 35.85 24.44
C THR A 240 26.48 35.88 25.90
N SER A 241 27.07 36.76 26.70
CA SER A 241 26.61 37.02 28.06
C SER A 241 26.69 38.51 28.38
N SER A 242 26.02 38.91 29.45
CA SER A 242 26.12 40.26 30.03
C SER A 242 27.53 40.56 30.55
N SER A 243 28.14 39.59 31.22
CA SER A 243 29.50 39.69 31.75
C SER A 243 30.18 38.32 31.79
N VAL A 244 31.51 38.35 32.02
CA VAL A 244 32.36 37.18 32.19
C VAL A 244 33.35 37.51 33.30
N TYR A 245 33.44 36.66 34.32
CA TYR A 245 34.32 36.85 35.46
C TYR A 245 35.77 37.17 35.04
N LEU A 246 36.30 38.30 35.52
CA LEU A 246 37.63 38.82 35.20
C LEU A 246 37.87 39.03 33.69
N SER A 247 36.80 39.15 32.90
CA SER A 247 36.87 39.16 31.43
C SER A 247 37.60 37.94 30.83
N ASN A 248 37.69 36.82 31.57
CA ASN A 248 38.38 35.61 31.13
C ASN A 248 37.45 34.67 30.35
N ASN A 249 37.24 34.99 29.08
CA ASN A 249 36.39 34.19 28.19
C ASN A 249 36.90 32.74 28.00
N ASP A 250 38.21 32.53 27.98
CA ASP A 250 38.79 31.20 27.72
C ASP A 250 38.49 30.19 28.84
N THR A 251 38.14 30.66 30.03
CA THR A 251 37.80 29.80 31.18
C THR A 251 36.33 29.89 31.57
N PHE A 252 35.74 31.09 31.56
CA PHE A 252 34.40 31.35 32.12
C PHE A 252 33.43 31.95 31.11
N GLY A 253 33.75 31.89 29.81
CA GLY A 253 32.92 32.45 28.75
C GLY A 253 31.55 31.76 28.63
N PRO A 254 30.60 32.39 27.93
CA PRO A 254 29.23 31.86 27.78
C PRO A 254 29.18 30.51 27.06
N TRP A 255 30.16 30.22 26.20
CA TRP A 255 30.30 28.91 25.56
C TRP A 255 30.42 27.74 26.56
N ALA A 256 30.99 27.98 27.74
CA ALA A 256 31.26 26.95 28.73
C ALA A 256 29.99 26.42 29.42
N ALA A 257 28.87 27.15 29.29
CA ALA A 257 27.55 26.65 29.68
C ALA A 257 26.83 25.91 28.53
N LEU A 258 27.41 25.89 27.32
CA LEU A 258 26.77 25.38 26.10
C LEU A 258 27.64 24.33 25.39
N ASP A 259 28.74 23.90 26.01
CA ASP A 259 29.67 22.88 25.51
C ASP A 259 29.28 21.45 25.92
N GLN A 260 28.20 21.31 26.70
CA GLN A 260 27.66 20.04 27.19
C GLN A 260 28.66 19.25 28.05
N ASN A 261 29.45 19.97 28.86
CA ASN A 261 30.40 19.40 29.79
C ASN A 261 30.19 19.98 31.19
N SER A 262 29.73 19.14 32.13
CA SER A 262 29.46 19.55 33.51
C SER A 262 30.68 19.97 34.33
N ASN A 263 31.91 19.86 33.80
CA ASN A 263 33.14 20.29 34.45
C ASN A 263 33.57 21.71 34.10
N THR A 264 33.02 22.29 33.03
CA THR A 264 33.20 23.68 32.61
C THR A 264 31.98 24.48 33.03
N TYR A 265 32.10 25.81 33.12
CA TYR A 265 30.98 26.67 33.48
C TYR A 265 31.16 28.11 33.03
N TRP A 266 30.07 28.76 32.65
CA TRP A 266 30.01 30.22 32.56
C TRP A 266 29.98 30.81 33.98
N SER A 267 30.70 31.91 34.21
CA SER A 267 30.63 32.68 35.46
C SER A 267 30.47 34.16 35.16
N SER A 268 29.46 34.79 35.79
CA SER A 268 29.29 36.24 35.73
C SER A 268 30.29 36.99 36.62
N GLU A 269 30.35 38.30 36.46
CA GLU A 269 30.96 39.21 37.43
C GLU A 269 30.16 39.26 38.75
N THR A 270 30.78 39.85 39.78
CA THR A 270 30.20 39.90 41.13
C THR A 270 29.19 41.05 41.30
N LEU A 271 28.02 40.92 40.68
CA LEU A 271 27.00 41.99 40.58
C LEU A 271 25.71 41.70 41.37
N TYR A 272 25.71 40.69 42.24
CA TYR A 272 24.58 40.35 43.12
C TYR A 272 24.84 40.75 44.57
N ASN A 273 23.79 41.17 45.26
CA ASN A 273 23.80 41.51 46.68
C ASN A 273 24.12 40.26 47.52
N SER A 274 25.11 40.32 48.42
CA SER A 274 25.49 39.15 49.23
C SER A 274 24.44 38.70 50.24
N GLU A 275 23.55 39.58 50.70
CA GLU A 275 22.55 39.24 51.70
C GLU A 275 21.27 38.70 51.05
N THR A 276 20.81 39.35 49.98
CA THR A 276 19.53 39.03 49.34
C THR A 276 19.64 38.15 48.09
N GLY A 277 20.84 38.07 47.50
CA GLY A 277 21.08 37.39 46.22
C GLY A 277 20.44 38.10 45.03
N LEU A 278 19.83 39.27 45.21
CA LEU A 278 19.21 40.05 44.13
C LEU A 278 20.28 40.72 43.28
N TYR A 279 20.00 40.82 41.98
CA TYR A 279 20.86 41.51 41.04
C TYR A 279 20.86 43.03 41.26
N GLU A 280 22.04 43.65 41.37
CA GLU A 280 22.22 45.10 41.61
C GLU A 280 23.03 45.80 40.50
N GLY A 281 23.44 45.06 39.46
CA GLY A 281 24.16 45.62 38.32
C GLY A 281 23.27 46.39 37.34
N ALA A 282 23.88 46.91 36.27
CA ALA A 282 23.20 47.70 35.24
C ALA A 282 22.65 46.89 34.04
N ASN A 283 23.06 45.63 33.89
CA ASN A 283 22.64 44.77 32.77
C ASN A 283 21.14 44.47 32.79
N SER A 284 20.51 44.55 31.62
CA SER A 284 19.08 44.26 31.45
C SER A 284 18.74 43.84 30.01
N ILE A 285 17.65 43.09 29.85
CA ILE A 285 17.04 42.75 28.56
C ILE A 285 15.52 42.98 28.66
N SER A 286 14.93 43.71 27.71
CA SER A 286 13.48 44.00 27.68
C SER A 286 12.93 44.51 29.03
N SER A 287 13.65 45.42 29.68
CA SER A 287 13.32 45.99 31.01
C SER A 287 13.43 45.02 32.20
N LEU A 288 13.93 43.81 32.00
CA LEU A 288 14.26 42.85 33.07
C LEU A 288 15.73 43.00 33.45
N SER A 289 16.02 43.19 34.73
CA SER A 289 17.40 43.37 35.23
C SER A 289 17.98 42.03 35.69
N GLY A 290 19.21 41.71 35.28
CA GLY A 290 19.88 40.46 35.61
C GLY A 290 21.15 40.25 34.78
N GLU A 291 22.01 39.33 35.25
CA GLU A 291 23.02 38.74 34.36
C GLU A 291 22.34 37.79 33.39
N TYR A 292 22.81 37.73 32.16
CA TYR A 292 22.23 36.87 31.15
C TYR A 292 23.28 36.12 30.35
N LEU A 293 22.85 34.96 29.86
CA LEU A 293 23.51 34.11 28.90
C LEU A 293 22.54 33.94 27.72
N ALA A 294 22.98 34.25 26.51
CA ALA A 294 22.15 34.16 25.32
C ALA A 294 22.84 33.42 24.19
N ILE A 295 22.05 32.68 23.42
CA ILE A 295 22.48 31.94 22.24
C ILE A 295 21.65 32.40 21.04
N SER A 296 22.34 33.00 20.07
CA SER A 296 21.74 33.39 18.79
C SER A 296 21.82 32.24 17.82
N LEU A 297 20.73 31.98 17.09
CA LEU A 297 20.71 30.98 16.02
C LEU A 297 21.30 31.58 14.73
N PRO A 298 21.74 30.74 13.78
CA PRO A 298 22.30 31.19 12.50
C PRO A 298 21.41 32.19 11.76
N GLY A 299 22.00 33.32 11.35
CA GLY A 299 21.31 34.32 10.55
C GLY A 299 20.30 35.17 11.31
N ILE A 300 20.37 35.26 12.64
CA ILE A 300 19.56 36.20 13.44
C ILE A 300 19.54 37.60 12.80
N ASN A 301 18.37 38.26 12.77
CA ASN A 301 18.14 39.56 12.11
C ASN A 301 18.33 39.60 10.58
N THR A 302 18.41 38.44 9.92
CA THR A 302 18.43 38.35 8.45
C THR A 302 17.19 37.63 7.92
N VAL A 303 16.93 37.75 6.62
CA VAL A 303 15.85 37.01 5.94
C VAL A 303 16.05 35.49 5.95
N SER A 304 17.27 35.02 6.23
CA SER A 304 17.65 33.60 6.34
C SER A 304 17.75 33.11 7.79
N SER A 305 17.14 33.82 8.74
CA SER A 305 17.19 33.48 10.17
C SER A 305 16.66 32.06 10.44
N GLN A 306 17.48 31.23 11.08
CA GLN A 306 17.05 29.95 11.58
C GLN A 306 16.09 30.15 12.75
N LEU A 307 14.90 29.56 12.65
CA LEU A 307 13.87 29.61 13.68
C LEU A 307 13.68 28.24 14.32
N SER A 308 13.77 28.16 15.65
CA SER A 308 13.55 26.92 16.40
C SER A 308 12.54 27.13 17.53
N SER A 309 11.78 26.08 17.84
CA SER A 309 10.94 26.01 19.03
C SER A 309 11.61 25.09 20.06
N ILE A 310 11.46 25.37 21.35
CA ILE A 310 12.01 24.54 22.43
C ILE A 310 10.88 24.10 23.36
N ASN A 311 10.73 22.80 23.58
CA ASN A 311 9.69 22.27 24.47
C ASN A 311 10.20 22.03 25.89
N GLN A 312 11.52 22.04 26.08
CA GLN A 312 12.16 21.79 27.37
C GLN A 312 13.56 22.42 27.38
N TYR A 313 14.07 22.75 28.56
CA TYR A 313 15.46 23.11 28.78
C TYR A 313 15.96 22.50 30.08
N SER A 314 17.27 22.28 30.18
CA SER A 314 17.91 21.86 31.43
C SER A 314 18.96 22.84 31.88
N LEU A 315 19.17 22.92 33.19
CA LEU A 315 20.27 23.65 33.81
C LEU A 315 21.06 22.72 34.72
N THR A 316 22.36 22.64 34.51
CA THR A 316 23.32 21.98 35.40
C THR A 316 24.08 23.04 36.19
N PRO A 317 24.10 22.98 37.53
CA PRO A 317 24.86 23.91 38.35
C PRO A 317 26.36 23.60 38.28
N SER A 318 27.21 24.59 38.59
CA SER A 318 28.65 24.31 38.78
C SER A 318 28.89 23.45 40.03
N SER A 319 30.12 22.96 40.19
CA SER A 319 30.53 22.23 41.40
C SER A 319 30.30 23.04 42.70
N ASN A 320 30.24 24.38 42.61
CA ASN A 320 29.78 25.26 43.67
C ASN A 320 28.29 25.56 43.50
N THR A 321 27.44 24.65 43.99
CA THR A 321 25.98 24.75 43.82
C THR A 321 25.36 26.02 44.41
N GLY A 322 26.04 26.71 45.35
CA GLY A 322 25.60 28.01 45.86
C GLY A 322 25.57 29.09 44.78
N SER A 323 26.50 29.04 43.81
CA SER A 323 26.59 30.01 42.71
C SER A 323 25.55 29.78 41.60
N SER A 324 24.66 28.81 41.74
CA SER A 324 23.66 28.48 40.73
C SER A 324 22.56 29.56 40.64
N PRO A 325 21.87 29.66 39.49
CA PRO A 325 20.66 30.47 39.36
C PRO A 325 19.63 30.10 40.43
N ASN A 326 19.05 31.09 41.09
CA ASN A 326 17.91 30.90 41.99
C ASN A 326 16.60 31.31 41.31
N SER A 327 16.58 32.46 40.64
CA SER A 327 15.43 32.91 39.84
C SER A 327 15.92 33.38 38.48
N TRP A 328 15.19 33.03 37.42
CA TRP A 328 15.56 33.39 36.06
C TRP A 328 14.38 33.38 35.09
N TYR A 329 14.54 34.11 34.01
CA TYR A 329 13.67 34.13 32.84
C TYR A 329 14.32 33.35 31.70
N ILE A 330 13.51 32.64 30.92
CA ILE A 330 13.87 32.23 29.56
C ILE A 330 13.16 33.17 28.59
N LEU A 331 13.93 33.79 27.72
CA LEU A 331 13.44 34.71 26.70
C LEU A 331 13.72 34.14 25.31
N GLY A 332 12.83 34.40 24.37
CA GLY A 332 12.95 34.09 22.96
C GLY A 332 13.02 35.34 22.10
N TYR A 333 13.91 35.34 21.12
CA TYR A 333 14.07 36.46 20.20
C TYR A 333 13.15 36.33 18.98
N ASN A 334 12.20 37.26 18.84
CA ASN A 334 11.26 37.32 17.73
C ASN A 334 10.97 38.79 17.38
N ASN A 335 10.85 39.11 16.07
CA ASN A 335 10.54 40.45 15.58
C ASN A 335 11.38 41.57 16.23
N ASN A 336 12.70 41.35 16.30
CA ASN A 336 13.67 42.26 16.92
C ASN A 336 13.43 42.57 18.41
N GLN A 337 12.73 41.71 19.13
CA GLN A 337 12.43 41.86 20.56
C GLN A 337 12.65 40.55 21.31
N TRP A 338 13.07 40.64 22.57
CA TRP A 338 13.11 39.50 23.49
C TRP A 338 11.76 39.38 24.20
N VAL A 339 11.12 38.22 24.07
CA VAL A 339 9.81 37.90 24.64
C VAL A 339 9.98 36.80 25.67
N GLN A 340 9.35 36.91 26.83
CA GLN A 340 9.38 35.85 27.85
C GLN A 340 8.71 34.58 27.35
N ILE A 341 9.42 33.45 27.46
CA ILE A 341 8.94 32.10 27.17
C ILE A 341 8.67 31.31 28.45
N ASP A 342 9.54 31.44 29.45
CA ASP A 342 9.40 30.74 30.73
C ASP A 342 9.95 31.60 31.89
N ARG A 343 9.51 31.30 33.12
CA ARG A 343 9.99 31.95 34.35
C ARG A 343 10.11 30.94 35.49
N GLN A 344 11.28 30.90 36.11
CA GLN A 344 11.53 30.17 37.34
C GLN A 344 11.92 31.11 38.47
N VAL A 345 11.52 30.79 39.69
CA VAL A 345 11.72 31.59 40.89
C VAL A 345 12.14 30.68 42.04
N ASP A 346 12.96 31.18 42.96
CA ASP A 346 13.40 30.53 44.21
C ASP A 346 13.85 29.05 44.09
N GLN A 347 14.44 28.69 42.95
CA GLN A 347 15.00 27.38 42.71
C GLN A 347 16.26 27.14 43.56
N GLN A 348 16.43 25.89 43.99
CA GLN A 348 17.58 25.45 44.79
C GLN A 348 18.26 24.26 44.13
N PHE A 349 19.58 24.29 44.00
CA PHE A 349 20.37 23.17 43.47
C PHE A 349 21.08 22.46 44.63
N THR A 350 20.61 21.27 45.00
CA THR A 350 21.14 20.47 46.12
C THR A 350 22.18 19.43 45.70
N SER A 351 22.41 19.30 44.40
CA SER A 351 23.40 18.38 43.81
C SER A 351 23.92 18.97 42.50
N SER A 352 24.98 18.38 41.95
CA SER A 352 25.51 18.72 40.63
C SER A 352 24.70 18.14 39.46
N LEU A 353 23.49 17.61 39.72
CA LEU A 353 22.64 17.04 38.68
C LEU A 353 21.83 18.11 37.96
N ALA A 354 21.65 17.91 36.65
CA ALA A 354 20.81 18.76 35.81
C ALA A 354 19.35 18.77 36.29
N LYS A 355 18.72 19.94 36.27
CA LYS A 355 17.27 20.07 36.47
C LYS A 355 16.51 20.27 35.15
N VAL A 356 15.42 19.51 35.06
CA VAL A 356 14.38 19.39 34.03
C VAL A 356 13.31 20.50 33.97
N TYR A 357 13.27 21.44 33.01
CA TYR A 357 12.17 22.43 32.91
C TYR A 357 11.48 22.39 31.55
N SER A 358 10.16 22.20 31.47
CA SER A 358 9.46 22.19 30.17
C SER A 358 8.71 23.49 29.88
N ILE A 359 8.47 23.76 28.59
CA ILE A 359 7.95 25.02 28.04
C ILE A 359 6.58 24.78 27.42
N SER A 360 5.60 25.60 27.81
CA SER A 360 4.16 25.34 27.69
C SER A 360 3.55 25.50 26.30
N ASP A 361 4.16 26.26 25.38
CA ASP A 361 3.79 26.33 23.95
C ASP A 361 4.84 27.12 23.16
N PRO A 362 5.87 26.48 22.59
CA PRO A 362 6.96 27.22 22.00
C PRO A 362 6.64 27.70 20.59
N ASN A 363 6.38 29.00 20.48
CA ASN A 363 6.60 29.73 19.22
C ASN A 363 8.04 29.51 18.71
N LYS A 364 8.28 29.82 17.43
CA LYS A 364 9.62 29.69 16.84
C LYS A 364 10.39 31.00 17.04
N TYR A 365 11.60 30.88 17.58
CA TYR A 365 12.47 32.01 17.90
C TYR A 365 13.82 31.88 17.17
N SER A 366 14.49 33.02 16.97
CA SER A 366 15.81 33.11 16.32
C SER A 366 16.97 33.22 17.31
N GLY A 367 16.68 33.14 18.60
CA GLY A 367 17.64 33.15 19.68
C GLY A 367 16.95 32.91 21.01
N PHE A 368 17.72 32.44 21.99
CA PHE A 368 17.25 32.17 23.35
C PHE A 368 18.15 32.85 24.36
N CYS A 369 17.59 33.31 25.47
CA CYS A 369 18.32 33.97 26.54
C CYS A 369 17.85 33.48 27.90
N LEU A 370 18.79 33.08 28.74
CA LEU A 370 18.62 32.83 30.16
C LEU A 370 19.05 34.09 30.91
N LEU A 371 18.12 34.77 31.57
CA LEU A 371 18.39 35.97 32.38
C LEU A 371 18.14 35.66 33.85
N VAL A 372 19.18 35.75 34.68
CA VAL A 372 19.16 35.40 36.10
C VAL A 372 19.05 36.66 36.94
N ASP A 373 17.90 36.87 37.57
CA ASP A 373 17.62 38.06 38.39
C ASP A 373 17.93 37.83 39.88
N LYS A 374 18.17 36.58 40.29
CA LYS A 374 18.52 36.22 41.66
C LYS A 374 19.41 34.98 41.76
N VAL A 375 20.37 35.01 42.67
CA VAL A 375 21.23 33.88 43.09
C VAL A 375 21.00 33.53 44.57
N GLY A 376 21.66 32.48 45.07
CA GLY A 376 21.57 32.08 46.48
C GLY A 376 22.11 33.12 47.47
N PRO A 377 21.78 33.00 48.77
CA PRO A 377 22.33 33.89 49.80
C PRO A 377 23.85 33.70 49.94
N ASN A 378 24.58 34.77 50.26
CA ASN A 378 26.05 34.84 50.36
C ASN A 378 26.81 34.62 49.03
N ILE A 379 26.13 34.77 47.90
CA ILE A 379 26.68 34.58 46.58
C ILE A 379 26.56 35.89 45.80
N LYS A 380 27.64 36.25 45.11
CA LYS A 380 27.71 37.52 44.38
C LYS A 380 27.75 37.37 42.86
N SER A 381 27.82 36.15 42.35
CA SER A 381 27.95 35.82 40.92
C SER A 381 27.12 34.59 40.58
N VAL A 382 26.64 34.50 39.34
CA VAL A 382 25.98 33.29 38.83
C VAL A 382 26.98 32.41 38.07
N GLN A 383 26.87 31.09 38.28
CA GLN A 383 27.63 30.06 37.59
C GLN A 383 26.70 28.98 37.03
N ILE A 384 26.93 28.59 35.78
CA ILE A 384 26.12 27.59 35.07
C ILE A 384 27.06 26.67 34.31
N ALA A 385 27.02 25.38 34.63
CA ALA A 385 27.85 24.38 33.97
C ALA A 385 27.26 23.93 32.64
N GLU A 386 25.95 23.74 32.58
CA GLU A 386 25.29 23.40 31.32
C GLU A 386 23.91 24.04 31.23
N TRP A 387 23.57 24.52 30.04
CA TRP A 387 22.26 25.00 29.66
C TRP A 387 21.87 24.36 28.33
N ASN A 388 21.07 23.30 28.39
CA ASN A 388 20.63 22.59 27.19
C ASN A 388 19.22 23.01 26.82
N LEU A 389 18.96 23.19 25.52
CA LEU A 389 17.67 23.60 24.97
C LEU A 389 17.11 22.48 24.11
N TYR A 390 16.07 21.81 24.58
CA TYR A 390 15.47 20.68 23.88
C TYR A 390 14.29 21.11 23.02
N SER A 391 14.20 20.51 21.84
CA SER A 391 13.02 20.56 20.99
C SER A 391 12.52 19.14 20.74
N ASN A 392 11.20 18.98 20.64
CA ASN A 392 10.58 17.80 20.06
C ASN A 392 10.87 17.82 18.56
N VAL A 393 11.98 17.19 18.18
CA VAL A 393 12.32 17.05 16.77
C VAL A 393 11.87 15.67 16.35
N LEU A 394 11.13 15.60 15.24
CA LEU A 394 11.04 14.36 14.49
C LEU A 394 12.47 14.03 14.07
N SER A 395 13.04 12.95 14.62
CA SER A 395 14.43 12.56 14.35
C SER A 395 14.72 12.52 12.85
N THR A 396 13.69 12.25 12.04
CA THR A 396 13.60 12.63 10.63
C THR A 396 12.13 12.94 10.25
N ASN A 397 11.91 13.81 9.25
CA ASN A 397 10.62 13.90 8.55
C ASN A 397 10.45 12.78 7.49
N ALA A 398 11.32 11.77 7.49
CA ALA A 398 11.29 10.71 6.51
C ALA A 398 10.26 9.66 6.93
N GLY A 399 9.15 9.60 6.18
CA GLY A 399 8.19 8.52 6.28
C GLY A 399 8.86 7.16 6.09
N ALA A 400 8.38 6.13 6.77
CA ALA A 400 8.79 4.73 6.61
C ALA A 400 8.49 4.22 5.19
N MET A 401 7.58 4.89 4.48
CA MET A 401 7.25 4.63 3.09
C MET A 401 7.35 5.91 2.25
N ILE A 402 7.61 5.74 0.95
CA ILE A 402 7.72 6.87 0.02
C ILE A 402 6.31 7.36 -0.29
N ILE A 403 5.98 8.58 0.14
CA ILE A 403 4.70 9.25 -0.18
C ILE A 403 4.74 9.70 -1.63
N GLN A 404 3.80 9.23 -2.44
CA GLN A 404 3.82 9.48 -3.87
C GLN A 404 2.85 10.58 -4.32
N ASN A 405 1.76 10.86 -3.59
CA ASN A 405 0.89 12.03 -3.79
C ASN A 405 -0.24 12.09 -2.75
N SER A 406 -0.67 13.31 -2.40
CA SER A 406 -1.80 13.59 -1.49
C SER A 406 -3.18 13.51 -2.15
N ASN A 407 -3.28 13.02 -3.40
CA ASN A 407 -4.51 13.02 -4.23
C ASN A 407 -4.81 11.69 -4.95
N SER A 408 -4.17 10.58 -4.54
CA SER A 408 -4.38 9.24 -5.13
C SER A 408 -5.67 8.62 -4.59
N GLY A 409 -6.77 8.97 -5.23
CA GLY A 409 -8.15 8.88 -4.78
C GLY A 409 -8.80 7.51 -4.49
N THR A 410 -8.15 6.34 -4.57
CA THR A 410 -8.72 5.07 -4.02
C THR A 410 -7.63 4.03 -3.69
N PHE A 411 -8.02 2.98 -2.97
CA PHE A 411 -7.19 1.78 -2.72
C PHE A 411 -6.66 1.17 -4.03
N GLU A 412 -7.51 1.01 -5.04
CA GLU A 412 -7.17 0.40 -6.33
C GLU A 412 -6.14 1.24 -7.08
N GLN A 413 -6.26 2.57 -7.03
CA GLN A 413 -5.28 3.46 -7.65
C GLN A 413 -3.91 3.35 -6.97
N CYS A 414 -3.88 3.22 -5.64
CA CYS A 414 -2.63 3.03 -4.90
C CYS A 414 -1.98 1.68 -5.21
N GLN A 415 -2.79 0.61 -5.24
CA GLN A 415 -2.33 -0.72 -5.63
C GLN A 415 -1.77 -0.71 -7.05
N GLN A 416 -2.48 -0.12 -8.01
CA GLN A 416 -2.04 -0.05 -9.40
C GLN A 416 -0.77 0.77 -9.55
N TYR A 417 -0.63 1.88 -8.82
CA TYR A 417 0.59 2.68 -8.84
C TYR A 417 1.81 1.88 -8.35
N ALA A 418 1.65 1.13 -7.25
CA ALA A 418 2.71 0.28 -6.74
C ALA A 418 3.13 -0.77 -7.78
N ILE A 419 2.16 -1.37 -8.49
CA ILE A 419 2.42 -2.34 -9.56
C ILE A 419 3.12 -1.70 -10.75
N ASP A 420 2.59 -0.60 -11.29
CA ASP A 420 3.12 0.08 -12.47
C ASP A 420 4.58 0.51 -12.26
N ASN A 421 4.98 0.76 -11.01
CA ASN A 421 6.32 1.19 -10.62
C ASN A 421 7.14 0.11 -9.88
N SER A 422 6.72 -1.15 -9.88
CA SER A 422 7.47 -2.30 -9.32
C SER A 422 7.76 -2.22 -7.81
N TYR A 423 6.81 -1.71 -7.02
CA TYR A 423 6.82 -1.80 -5.57
C TYR A 423 6.09 -3.05 -5.08
N GLN A 424 6.65 -3.74 -4.09
CA GLN A 424 6.06 -4.92 -3.44
C GLN A 424 5.02 -4.56 -2.38
N TYR A 425 5.22 -3.43 -1.69
CA TYR A 425 4.35 -2.97 -0.61
C TYR A 425 3.75 -1.61 -0.94
N PHE A 426 2.49 -1.44 -0.55
CA PHE A 426 1.82 -0.14 -0.57
C PHE A 426 1.03 0.07 0.71
N ALA A 427 0.83 1.32 1.07
CA ALA A 427 0.04 1.73 2.22
C ALA A 427 -1.03 2.72 1.80
N TYR A 428 -2.17 2.57 2.48
CA TYR A 428 -3.36 3.37 2.23
C TYR A 428 -3.74 4.14 3.50
N GLN A 429 -3.73 5.46 3.41
CA GLN A 429 -4.18 6.37 4.47
C GLN A 429 -5.41 7.15 4.01
N SER A 430 -6.39 7.39 4.88
CA SER A 430 -7.58 8.19 4.54
C SER A 430 -7.83 9.24 5.62
N ASN A 431 -7.51 10.50 5.29
CA ASN A 431 -7.70 11.65 6.15
C ASN A 431 -8.36 12.82 5.39
N GLY A 432 -9.50 12.54 4.73
CA GLY A 432 -10.22 13.50 3.87
C GLY A 432 -9.61 13.67 2.46
N LEU A 433 -8.30 13.44 2.32
CA LEU A 433 -7.60 13.20 1.07
C LEU A 433 -6.80 11.88 1.22
N ALA A 434 -7.07 10.90 0.37
CA ALA A 434 -6.42 9.60 0.44
C ALA A 434 -4.95 9.71 0.02
N THR A 435 -4.03 9.25 0.89
CA THR A 435 -2.59 9.27 0.62
C THR A 435 -2.12 7.84 0.34
N CYS A 436 -1.40 7.69 -0.78
CA CYS A 436 -0.75 6.45 -1.17
C CYS A 436 0.75 6.53 -0.90
N SER A 437 1.26 5.54 -0.18
CA SER A 437 2.69 5.37 0.07
C SER A 437 3.16 4.01 -0.41
N VAL A 438 4.42 3.90 -0.85
CA VAL A 438 4.97 2.67 -1.44
C VAL A 438 6.35 2.33 -0.87
N SER A 439 6.70 1.04 -0.85
CA SER A 439 8.02 0.58 -0.43
C SER A 439 8.32 -0.83 -0.98
N ASN A 440 9.60 -1.18 -1.00
CA ASN A 440 10.09 -2.53 -1.27
C ASN A 440 10.74 -3.19 -0.04
N ASP A 441 10.76 -2.50 1.10
CA ASP A 441 11.44 -2.95 2.30
C ASP A 441 10.50 -2.98 3.51
N LEU A 442 10.09 -4.20 3.87
CA LEU A 442 9.21 -4.44 5.02
C LEU A 442 9.87 -4.08 6.37
N SER A 443 11.20 -4.09 6.47
CA SER A 443 11.90 -3.74 7.70
C SER A 443 11.80 -2.24 7.99
N THR A 444 12.02 -1.42 6.96
CA THR A 444 11.81 0.03 7.03
C THR A 444 10.35 0.36 7.36
N ILE A 445 9.37 -0.35 6.77
CA ILE A 445 7.94 -0.16 7.08
C ILE A 445 7.63 -0.34 8.58
N LYS A 446 8.29 -1.30 9.24
CA LYS A 446 8.04 -1.65 10.65
C LYS A 446 8.90 -0.87 11.64
N MET A 447 9.82 -0.03 11.17
CA MET A 447 10.88 0.54 12.01
C MET A 447 10.37 1.45 13.13
N TYR A 448 9.21 2.09 12.94
CA TYR A 448 8.57 2.98 13.93
C TYR A 448 7.50 2.28 14.77
N GLY A 449 7.41 0.95 14.67
CA GLY A 449 6.56 0.13 15.53
C GLY A 449 5.12 -0.05 15.04
N ASP A 450 4.43 -0.94 15.74
CA ASP A 450 3.03 -1.28 15.50
C ASP A 450 2.11 -0.12 15.93
N SER A 451 1.10 0.16 15.10
CA SER A 451 0.11 1.21 15.29
C SER A 451 -1.33 0.66 15.26
N SER A 452 -1.52 -0.64 15.41
CA SER A 452 -2.84 -1.27 15.42
C SER A 452 -3.76 -0.68 16.48
N ILE A 453 -3.20 -0.23 17.60
CA ILE A 453 -3.89 0.48 18.68
C ILE A 453 -3.23 1.84 18.87
N GLN A 454 -4.03 2.90 18.77
CA GLN A 454 -3.66 4.28 19.08
C GLN A 454 -4.31 4.67 20.41
N ILE A 455 -3.52 5.20 21.34
CA ILE A 455 -3.99 5.58 22.68
C ILE A 455 -3.98 7.10 22.79
N ASN A 456 -5.16 7.69 22.94
CA ASN A 456 -5.32 9.13 23.11
C ASN A 456 -5.56 9.47 24.59
N ALA A 457 -4.87 10.47 25.12
CA ALA A 457 -5.13 11.01 26.46
C ALA A 457 -6.28 12.04 26.42
N ILE A 458 -7.27 11.90 27.29
CA ILE A 458 -8.44 12.77 27.41
C ILE A 458 -8.47 13.36 28.82
N PRO A 459 -8.44 14.70 28.98
CA PRO A 459 -8.50 15.30 30.30
C PRO A 459 -9.92 15.16 30.86
N VAL A 460 -10.06 14.70 32.10
CA VAL A 460 -11.35 14.59 32.80
C VAL A 460 -11.50 15.62 33.91
N TRP A 461 -10.38 16.14 34.42
CA TRP A 461 -10.34 17.20 35.42
C TRP A 461 -9.01 17.95 35.39
N SER A 462 -9.00 19.23 35.74
CA SER A 462 -7.76 19.99 35.95
C SER A 462 -7.92 21.13 36.94
N THR A 463 -6.80 21.63 37.48
CA THR A 463 -6.77 22.80 38.35
C THR A 463 -6.96 24.14 37.61
N ASN A 464 -6.86 24.15 36.28
CA ASN A 464 -6.88 25.33 35.41
C ASN A 464 -5.83 26.39 35.81
N THR A 465 -4.66 25.95 36.27
CA THR A 465 -3.58 26.82 36.75
C THR A 465 -2.52 27.13 35.69
N ILE A 466 -2.89 26.98 34.41
CA ILE A 466 -2.04 27.35 33.27
C ILE A 466 -1.68 28.83 33.37
N GLY A 467 -0.39 29.14 33.28
CA GLY A 467 0.12 30.52 33.31
C GLY A 467 0.31 31.12 34.71
N PHE A 468 -0.07 30.41 35.78
CA PHE A 468 0.20 30.83 37.17
C PHE A 468 1.60 30.43 37.68
N GLY A 469 2.41 29.78 36.83
CA GLY A 469 3.77 29.35 37.17
C GLY A 469 3.84 28.23 38.21
N SER A 470 2.72 27.55 38.47
CA SER A 470 2.70 26.40 39.38
C SER A 470 3.69 25.34 38.90
N ASN A 471 4.44 24.72 39.80
CA ASN A 471 5.41 23.68 39.43
C ASN A 471 5.44 22.51 40.40
N THR A 472 4.72 22.59 41.52
CA THR A 472 4.70 21.56 42.54
C THR A 472 3.30 21.39 43.08
N CYS A 473 2.83 20.15 43.16
CA CYS A 473 1.61 19.75 43.86
C CYS A 473 2.00 18.95 45.11
N TYR A 474 1.41 19.24 46.26
CA TYR A 474 1.62 18.48 47.50
C TYR A 474 0.39 18.55 48.42
N ILE A 475 0.41 17.78 49.51
CA ILE A 475 -0.64 17.79 50.52
C ILE A 475 -0.16 18.59 51.73
N SER A 476 -0.92 19.59 52.14
CA SER A 476 -0.64 20.37 53.34
C SER A 476 -1.11 19.63 54.59
N SER A 477 -0.43 19.92 55.70
CA SER A 477 -0.82 19.50 57.04
C SER A 477 -2.11 20.17 57.54
N LEU A 478 -2.71 21.08 56.75
CA LEU A 478 -4.05 21.64 56.98
C LEU A 478 -5.14 20.85 56.25
N GLY A 479 -4.82 19.75 55.57
CA GLY A 479 -5.80 18.92 54.87
C GLY A 479 -6.23 19.50 53.55
N GLN A 480 -5.30 20.08 52.79
CA GLN A 480 -5.55 20.57 51.44
C GLN A 480 -4.51 20.03 50.46
N MET A 481 -4.94 19.74 49.23
CA MET A 481 -4.01 19.64 48.11
C MET A 481 -3.65 21.05 47.66
N ILE A 482 -2.37 21.38 47.63
CA ILE A 482 -1.84 22.70 47.30
C ILE A 482 -0.97 22.59 46.05
N LEU A 483 -1.18 23.50 45.11
CA LEU A 483 -0.21 23.81 44.08
C LEU A 483 0.56 25.06 44.47
N THR A 484 1.88 25.01 44.34
CA THR A 484 2.75 26.17 44.49
C THR A 484 3.49 26.46 43.20
N ASN A 485 3.79 27.73 42.99
CA ASN A 485 4.79 28.13 42.02
C ASN A 485 6.20 27.92 42.56
N SER A 486 7.16 28.24 41.71
CA SER A 486 8.58 28.15 41.99
C SER A 486 9.03 29.00 43.20
N SER A 487 8.34 30.11 43.50
CA SER A 487 8.51 30.93 44.72
C SER A 487 7.92 30.34 46.01
N GLY A 488 7.30 29.17 45.95
CA GLY A 488 6.53 28.62 47.07
C GLY A 488 5.20 29.34 47.35
N THR A 489 4.75 30.22 46.44
CA THR A 489 3.44 30.88 46.56
C THR A 489 2.34 29.92 46.15
N ASN A 490 1.29 29.82 46.98
CA ASN A 490 0.11 28.99 46.68
C ASN A 490 -0.64 29.55 45.46
N THR A 491 -0.74 28.76 44.40
CA THR A 491 -1.47 29.11 43.17
C THR A 491 -2.87 28.49 43.12
N TRP A 492 -3.07 27.36 43.82
CA TRP A 492 -4.36 26.71 43.95
C TRP A 492 -4.41 25.83 45.20
N ASN A 493 -5.59 25.74 45.83
CA ASN A 493 -5.84 24.86 46.97
C ASN A 493 -7.16 24.10 46.77
N SER A 494 -7.22 22.84 47.20
CA SER A 494 -8.49 22.11 47.26
C SER A 494 -9.41 22.74 48.31
N PRO A 495 -10.74 22.76 48.06
CA PRO A 495 -11.70 23.27 49.02
C PRO A 495 -11.85 22.33 50.23
N ASN A 496 -12.62 22.77 51.24
CA ASN A 496 -13.01 22.01 52.43
C ASN A 496 -11.85 21.62 53.38
N ALA A 497 -10.90 22.53 53.59
CA ALA A 497 -9.89 22.37 54.64
C ALA A 497 -10.57 22.08 56.01
N PRO A 498 -10.17 21.02 56.73
CA PRO A 498 -10.75 20.70 58.02
C PRO A 498 -10.47 21.77 59.08
N ILE A 499 -11.53 22.30 59.70
CA ILE A 499 -11.42 23.40 60.68
C ILE A 499 -10.68 22.98 61.96
N ASP A 500 -10.76 21.69 62.30
CA ASP A 500 -10.04 21.06 63.42
C ASP A 500 -8.51 21.05 63.23
N CYS A 501 -8.02 21.36 62.02
CA CYS A 501 -6.61 21.39 61.69
C CYS A 501 -6.01 22.78 61.54
N ILE A 502 -6.74 23.84 61.91
CA ILE A 502 -6.15 25.17 62.11
C ILE A 502 -4.97 25.03 63.10
N ASN A 503 -3.87 25.75 62.88
CA ASN A 503 -2.64 25.62 63.66
C ASN A 503 -2.17 24.16 63.79
N LEU A 504 -2.39 23.32 62.77
CA LEU A 504 -2.02 21.90 62.75
C LEU A 504 -2.68 21.06 63.87
N GLY A 505 -3.79 21.56 64.43
CA GLY A 505 -4.45 20.97 65.59
C GLY A 505 -3.87 21.37 66.95
N TYR A 506 -2.75 22.12 66.99
CA TYR A 506 -2.15 22.63 68.23
C TYR A 506 -3.01 23.70 68.91
N VAL A 507 -2.67 24.06 70.15
CA VAL A 507 -3.33 25.15 70.88
C VAL A 507 -3.32 26.43 70.06
N ASN A 508 -4.49 27.04 69.86
CA ASN A 508 -4.63 28.31 69.17
C ASN A 508 -4.29 29.47 70.14
N PRO A 509 -3.19 30.21 69.93
CA PRO A 509 -2.80 31.29 70.84
C PRO A 509 -3.83 32.43 70.90
N ASP A 510 -4.56 32.69 69.82
CA ASP A 510 -5.51 33.82 69.78
C ASP A 510 -6.81 33.54 70.54
N THR A 511 -7.03 32.29 70.95
CA THR A 511 -8.28 31.86 71.59
C THR A 511 -8.05 31.36 73.01
N ILE A 512 -6.80 31.34 73.47
CA ILE A 512 -6.46 31.02 74.86
C ILE A 512 -6.83 32.19 75.77
N GLN A 513 -7.58 31.89 76.82
CA GLN A 513 -7.96 32.84 77.85
C GLN A 513 -7.64 32.24 79.20
N GLY A 514 -7.19 33.08 80.13
CA GLY A 514 -6.97 32.69 81.50
C GLY A 514 -7.11 33.87 82.43
N SER A 515 -7.71 33.60 83.57
CA SER A 515 -7.82 34.55 84.65
C SER A 515 -7.55 33.85 85.96
N PHE A 516 -7.00 34.57 86.92
CA PHE A 516 -6.82 34.06 88.27
C PHE A 516 -7.39 35.05 89.26
N GLY A 517 -8.08 34.59 90.29
CA GLY A 517 -8.70 35.48 91.25
C GLY A 517 -8.74 34.88 92.63
N GLY A 518 -8.71 35.74 93.64
CA GLY A 518 -8.90 35.31 95.03
C GLY A 518 -10.36 35.45 95.44
N ASN A 519 -10.89 34.47 96.18
CA ASN A 519 -12.18 34.62 96.87
C ASN A 519 -12.01 35.54 98.11
N CYS A 520 -11.81 36.83 97.87
CA CYS A 520 -11.60 37.85 98.92
C CYS A 520 -12.89 38.58 99.31
N VAL A 521 -14.06 38.03 98.96
CA VAL A 521 -15.36 38.67 99.22
C VAL A 521 -15.48 38.99 100.72
N GLY A 522 -15.58 40.28 101.05
CA GLY A 522 -15.70 40.77 102.43
C GLY A 522 -14.39 40.99 103.22
N LYS A 523 -13.20 40.86 102.61
CA LYS A 523 -11.91 41.17 103.27
C LYS A 523 -11.46 42.64 103.07
N PRO A 524 -10.76 43.29 104.04
CA PRO A 524 -10.26 44.66 103.91
C PRO A 524 -9.22 44.90 102.80
N LEU A 525 -9.18 46.09 102.19
CA LEU A 525 -8.16 46.55 101.22
C LEU A 525 -6.83 46.93 101.93
N ASN A 526 -5.67 46.56 101.35
CA ASN A 526 -4.28 46.76 101.84
C ASN A 526 -3.90 45.97 103.13
N ILE A 527 -3.79 44.64 103.02
CA ILE A 527 -3.32 43.77 104.12
C ILE A 527 -1.85 43.38 103.91
N ASP A 528 -0.99 43.77 104.86
CA ASP A 528 0.16 42.98 105.30
C ASP A 528 -0.38 41.83 106.16
N CYS A 529 0.05 40.59 105.94
CA CYS A 529 -0.58 39.32 106.36
C CYS A 529 -0.65 39.09 107.89
N GLY A 530 -1.23 40.02 108.65
CA GLY A 530 -1.29 39.96 110.11
C GLY A 530 -2.00 41.08 110.86
N ASN A 531 -2.51 42.17 110.26
CA ASN A 531 -3.28 43.18 111.03
C ASN A 531 -4.26 44.05 110.18
N PRO A 532 -5.59 44.05 110.42
CA PRO A 532 -6.55 44.75 109.57
C PRO A 532 -6.81 46.22 109.98
N SER A 533 -6.95 47.12 108.99
CA SER A 533 -7.55 48.47 109.13
C SER A 533 -8.97 48.48 108.53
N THR A 534 -9.94 49.13 109.18
CA THR A 534 -11.38 48.83 109.05
C THR A 534 -12.20 49.76 108.13
N THR A 535 -11.63 50.41 107.11
CA THR A 535 -12.38 51.42 106.34
C THR A 535 -12.58 51.18 104.84
N GLN A 536 -12.06 50.10 104.24
CA GLN A 536 -12.39 49.69 102.85
C GLN A 536 -12.35 48.16 102.69
N SER A 537 -13.32 47.54 101.98
CA SER A 537 -13.43 46.09 101.73
C SER A 537 -13.44 45.78 100.24
N TYR A 538 -12.90 44.63 99.83
CA TYR A 538 -13.05 44.11 98.46
C TYR A 538 -14.55 43.86 98.17
N GLY A 539 -15.00 44.26 96.97
CA GLY A 539 -16.39 44.14 96.52
C GLY A 539 -16.86 42.69 96.30
N THR A 540 -18.11 42.53 95.87
CA THR A 540 -18.80 41.22 95.73
C THR A 540 -18.24 40.30 94.64
N GLU A 541 -17.39 40.81 93.74
CA GLU A 541 -16.88 40.07 92.58
C GLU A 541 -15.42 39.57 92.76
N GLY A 542 -14.78 39.84 93.91
CA GLY A 542 -13.37 39.52 94.12
C GLY A 542 -12.42 40.34 93.23
N ILE A 543 -11.11 40.07 93.29
CA ILE A 543 -10.15 40.65 92.34
C ILE A 543 -9.63 39.56 91.41
N VAL A 544 -9.74 39.83 90.11
CA VAL A 544 -9.33 38.94 89.02
C VAL A 544 -8.13 39.55 88.29
N GLY A 545 -7.01 38.83 88.29
CA GLY A 545 -5.87 39.07 87.42
C GLY A 545 -6.03 38.38 86.06
N ASN A 546 -5.44 38.99 85.03
CA ASN A 546 -5.46 38.50 83.65
C ASN A 546 -4.18 37.70 83.34
N LEU A 547 -4.33 36.48 82.81
CA LEU A 547 -3.24 35.60 82.37
C LEU A 547 -3.09 35.53 80.85
N ASN A 548 -3.96 36.17 80.06
CA ASN A 548 -4.02 36.03 78.61
C ASN A 548 -2.67 36.27 77.94
N ASP A 549 -1.95 37.35 78.28
CA ASP A 549 -0.65 37.66 77.66
C ASP A 549 0.41 36.58 77.92
N LEU A 550 0.42 36.00 79.14
CA LEU A 550 1.37 34.95 79.51
C LEU A 550 1.01 33.62 78.83
N LEU A 551 -0.29 33.28 78.83
CA LEU A 551 -0.79 32.10 78.17
C LEU A 551 -0.62 32.18 76.64
N TYR A 552 -0.83 33.35 76.05
CA TYR A 552 -0.55 33.63 74.64
C TYR A 552 0.92 33.37 74.31
N ASN A 553 1.84 33.96 75.07
CA ASN A 553 3.27 33.78 74.85
C ASN A 553 3.70 32.31 75.02
N LYS A 554 3.15 31.61 76.02
CA LYS A 554 3.41 30.17 76.21
C LYS A 554 2.81 29.32 75.09
N ALA A 555 1.58 29.59 74.67
CA ALA A 555 0.93 28.91 73.55
C ALA A 555 1.73 29.11 72.25
N THR A 556 2.14 30.33 71.94
CA THR A 556 3.02 30.65 70.80
C THR A 556 4.36 29.90 70.90
N SER A 557 4.97 29.85 72.08
CA SER A 557 6.21 29.09 72.29
C SER A 557 6.01 27.57 72.13
N SER A 558 4.86 27.04 72.52
CA SER A 558 4.52 25.62 72.39
C SER A 558 4.27 25.24 70.93
N LEU A 559 3.62 26.13 70.15
CA LEU A 559 3.39 25.99 68.73
C LEU A 559 4.72 25.94 67.96
N ASN A 560 5.63 26.87 68.27
CA ASN A 560 6.97 26.91 67.66
C ASN A 560 7.80 25.65 67.96
N ASN A 561 7.60 25.04 69.13
CA ASN A 561 8.26 23.79 69.53
C ASN A 561 7.45 22.53 69.14
N SER A 562 6.33 22.66 68.42
CA SER A 562 5.45 21.56 68.02
C SER A 562 4.99 20.67 69.19
N LEU A 563 4.77 21.27 70.36
CA LEU A 563 4.31 20.55 71.56
C LEU A 563 2.79 20.37 71.49
N THR A 564 2.35 19.12 71.37
CA THR A 564 0.93 18.74 71.40
C THR A 564 0.30 18.88 72.77
N ASN A 565 1.13 18.83 73.82
CA ASN A 565 0.74 19.03 75.20
C ASN A 565 1.81 19.82 75.97
N TRP A 566 1.36 20.63 76.91
CA TRP A 566 2.26 21.34 77.81
C TRP A 566 1.57 21.72 79.10
N ILE A 567 2.40 21.93 80.12
CA ILE A 567 1.97 22.25 81.46
C ILE A 567 2.36 23.70 81.78
N TYR A 568 1.40 24.46 82.31
CA TYR A 568 1.63 25.82 82.78
C TYR A 568 1.42 25.92 84.28
N ASN A 569 2.37 26.53 84.99
CA ASN A 569 2.16 26.93 86.38
C ASN A 569 1.78 28.42 86.42
N PRO A 570 0.50 28.76 86.66
CA PRO A 570 0.00 30.12 86.46
C PRO A 570 0.51 31.16 87.45
N LEU A 571 1.13 30.75 88.56
CA LEU A 571 1.53 31.65 89.64
C LEU A 571 3.05 31.79 89.83
N THR A 572 3.88 30.97 89.17
CA THR A 572 5.36 31.09 89.28
C THR A 572 5.95 32.12 88.32
N ASP A 573 5.34 32.30 87.15
CA ASP A 573 5.87 33.13 86.06
C ASP A 573 5.31 34.58 86.08
N TRP A 574 4.44 34.90 87.03
CA TRP A 574 3.77 36.21 87.12
C TRP A 574 4.44 37.11 88.15
N THR A 575 5.03 38.23 87.71
CA THR A 575 5.87 39.13 88.52
C THR A 575 5.20 40.42 88.96
N LYS A 576 3.90 40.60 88.70
CA LYS A 576 3.13 41.77 89.19
C LYS A 576 2.71 41.53 90.65
N GLU A 577 2.30 42.55 91.39
CA GLU A 577 1.88 42.40 92.80
C GLU A 577 0.57 41.62 92.88
N ASP A 578 0.54 40.45 93.56
CA ASP A 578 -0.65 39.58 93.64
C ASP A 578 -1.88 40.42 94.01
N PRO A 579 -2.90 40.51 93.13
CA PRO A 579 -4.00 41.44 93.31
C PRO A 579 -4.81 41.14 94.58
N ALA A 580 -4.61 39.96 95.17
CA ALA A 580 -5.31 39.45 96.33
C ALA A 580 -4.42 38.49 97.16
N TYR A 581 -3.17 38.88 97.45
CA TYR A 581 -2.09 38.08 98.08
C TYR A 581 -2.50 37.18 99.26
N CYS A 582 -3.57 37.51 99.99
CA CYS A 582 -4.04 36.81 101.19
C CYS A 582 -5.25 35.88 100.99
N CYS A 583 -5.59 35.49 99.75
CA CYS A 583 -6.79 34.72 99.45
C CYS A 583 -6.49 33.43 98.66
N ALA A 584 -7.26 32.37 98.94
CA ALA A 584 -7.25 31.16 98.13
C ALA A 584 -7.63 31.53 96.68
N LYS A 585 -6.78 31.10 95.73
CA LYS A 585 -6.93 31.44 94.32
C LYS A 585 -7.66 30.34 93.57
N THR A 586 -8.48 30.73 92.61
CA THR A 586 -8.89 29.87 91.50
C THR A 586 -8.33 30.43 90.21
N VAL A 587 -7.99 29.54 89.29
CA VAL A 587 -7.57 29.88 87.93
C VAL A 587 -8.60 29.29 86.98
N ASN A 588 -9.25 30.16 86.23
CA ASN A 588 -10.17 29.81 85.16
C ASN A 588 -9.44 29.95 83.84
N TYR A 589 -9.56 28.94 82.97
CA TYR A 589 -8.92 28.98 81.66
C TYR A 589 -9.81 28.35 80.59
N SER A 590 -9.63 28.80 79.35
CA SER A 590 -10.22 28.21 78.17
C SER A 590 -9.24 28.29 76.99
N TYR A 591 -9.33 27.35 76.06
CA TYR A 591 -8.49 27.28 74.87
C TYR A 591 -9.16 26.46 73.77
N GLN A 592 -8.73 26.63 72.52
CA GLN A 592 -9.09 25.73 71.43
C GLN A 592 -7.84 24.99 70.94
N CYS A 593 -8.02 23.71 70.63
CA CYS A 593 -7.06 22.91 69.86
C CYS A 593 -7.46 23.02 68.39
N GLY A 594 -6.62 23.68 67.60
CA GLY A 594 -6.99 24.17 66.28
C GLY A 594 -8.27 25.02 66.31
N GLY A 595 -9.22 24.71 65.41
CA GLY A 595 -10.52 25.39 65.32
C GLY A 595 -11.67 24.66 66.01
N ASN A 596 -11.38 23.68 66.87
CA ASN A 596 -12.41 22.89 67.57
C ASN A 596 -13.12 23.67 68.69
N ALA A 597 -14.11 23.01 69.32
CA ALA A 597 -14.80 23.54 70.49
C ALA A 597 -13.81 23.92 71.62
N TYR A 598 -14.18 24.93 72.41
CA TYR A 598 -13.39 25.35 73.57
C TYR A 598 -13.27 24.23 74.59
N LYS A 599 -12.04 23.94 75.01
CA LYS A 599 -11.71 23.21 76.23
C LYS A 599 -11.55 24.23 77.35
N SER A 600 -12.14 23.99 78.51
CA SER A 600 -12.03 24.91 79.66
C SER A 600 -11.91 24.14 80.96
N GLY A 601 -11.42 24.82 82.00
CA GLY A 601 -11.30 24.25 83.34
C GLY A 601 -11.12 25.32 84.40
N GLU A 602 -11.37 24.90 85.64
CA GLU A 602 -11.06 25.67 86.84
C GLU A 602 -10.12 24.83 87.73
N ILE A 603 -9.04 25.44 88.22
CA ILE A 603 -8.09 24.81 89.14
C ILE A 603 -7.79 25.70 90.33
N SER A 604 -7.35 25.10 91.45
CA SER A 604 -6.88 25.84 92.63
C SER A 604 -5.51 26.48 92.38
N GLY A 605 -5.25 27.62 93.01
CA GLY A 605 -3.95 28.30 92.98
C GLY A 605 -2.80 27.40 93.41
N GLY A 606 -1.73 27.38 92.62
CA GLY A 606 -0.57 26.51 92.82
C GLY A 606 -0.68 25.15 92.08
N SER A 607 -1.84 24.85 91.48
CA SER A 607 -1.98 23.72 90.56
C SER A 607 -1.57 24.11 89.14
N ASN A 608 -1.17 23.10 88.36
CA ASN A 608 -0.76 23.24 86.98
C ASN A 608 -1.96 23.16 86.02
N ILE A 609 -1.98 23.99 84.97
CA ILE A 609 -2.89 23.85 83.83
C ILE A 609 -2.28 22.85 82.84
N ASN A 610 -3.07 21.87 82.39
CA ASN A 610 -2.69 20.94 81.33
C ASN A 610 -3.42 21.30 80.03
N PHE A 611 -2.67 21.76 79.04
CA PHE A 611 -3.17 22.00 77.69
C PHE A 611 -2.87 20.76 76.84
N ASP A 612 -3.90 20.06 76.38
CA ASP A 612 -3.76 18.81 75.62
C ASP A 612 -4.52 18.89 74.28
N CYS A 613 -3.76 18.86 73.20
CA CYS A 613 -4.24 18.83 71.82
C CYS A 613 -3.77 17.58 71.05
N SER A 614 -3.33 16.53 71.75
CA SER A 614 -2.76 15.33 71.14
C SER A 614 -3.71 14.64 70.15
N GLN A 615 -5.01 14.60 70.47
CA GLN A 615 -6.03 14.00 69.60
C GLN A 615 -6.19 14.81 68.30
N GLU A 616 -6.32 16.12 68.40
CA GLU A 616 -6.50 17.02 67.25
C GLU A 616 -5.29 16.98 66.32
N VAL A 617 -4.07 17.03 66.88
CA VAL A 617 -2.84 16.92 66.09
C VAL A 617 -2.74 15.57 65.38
N SER A 618 -3.16 14.47 66.04
CA SER A 618 -3.17 13.13 65.43
C SER A 618 -4.16 12.96 64.26
N ASN A 619 -5.15 13.86 64.15
CA ASN A 619 -6.14 13.88 63.08
C ASN A 619 -5.71 14.70 61.86
N CYS A 620 -4.66 15.53 61.98
CA CYS A 620 -4.17 16.42 60.92
C CYS A 620 -3.09 15.77 60.06
N ILE A 621 -3.36 14.55 59.62
CA ILE A 621 -2.53 13.76 58.72
C ILE A 621 -3.41 13.30 57.56
N PHE A 622 -2.90 13.43 56.33
CA PHE A 622 -3.70 13.27 55.13
C PHE A 622 -2.94 12.52 54.03
N PHE A 623 -3.70 11.92 53.12
CA PHE A 623 -3.18 11.32 51.88
C PHE A 623 -4.13 11.58 50.72
N LEU A 624 -3.57 11.75 49.52
CA LEU A 624 -4.28 11.92 48.26
C LEU A 624 -4.20 10.61 47.49
N ILE A 625 -5.31 10.08 47.01
CA ILE A 625 -5.36 8.80 46.28
C ILE A 625 -6.07 8.97 44.94
N LEU A 626 -5.47 8.38 43.90
CA LEU A 626 -6.11 8.17 42.60
C LEU A 626 -6.69 6.75 42.58
N GLN A 627 -8.01 6.66 42.67
CA GLN A 627 -8.75 5.40 42.79
C GLN A 627 -9.00 4.78 41.41
N ASP A 628 -9.16 3.45 41.37
CA ASP A 628 -9.45 2.70 40.14
C ASP A 628 -10.88 2.95 39.62
N ASP A 629 -11.72 3.59 40.43
CA ASP A 629 -13.05 4.06 40.02
C ASP A 629 -12.99 5.39 39.23
N GLY A 630 -11.80 5.92 38.95
CA GLY A 630 -11.61 7.16 38.19
C GLY A 630 -11.52 8.41 39.04
N ASN A 631 -11.74 8.32 40.35
CA ASN A 631 -11.83 9.48 41.22
C ASN A 631 -10.48 9.83 41.86
N LEU A 632 -10.23 11.13 42.01
CA LEU A 632 -9.10 11.66 42.77
C LEU A 632 -9.62 12.22 44.09
N CYS A 633 -9.15 11.69 45.22
CA CYS A 633 -9.68 12.02 46.55
C CYS A 633 -8.58 12.27 47.59
N LEU A 634 -8.82 13.24 48.46
CA LEU A 634 -8.04 13.57 49.65
C LEU A 634 -8.77 13.03 50.89
N TYR A 635 -8.08 12.22 51.69
CA TYR A 635 -8.61 11.59 52.90
C TYR A 635 -7.76 11.95 54.13
N ARG A 636 -8.37 11.87 55.32
CA ARG A 636 -7.64 11.77 56.59
C ARG A 636 -7.00 10.40 56.71
N GLY A 637 -5.79 10.36 57.27
CA GLY A 637 -5.03 9.13 57.45
C GLY A 637 -3.58 9.25 57.02
N THR A 638 -2.78 8.27 57.44
CA THR A 638 -1.38 8.15 56.98
C THR A 638 -1.26 7.61 55.56
N ASP A 639 -2.14 6.67 55.19
CA ASP A 639 -2.24 6.05 53.87
C ASP A 639 -3.59 5.29 53.74
N PRO A 640 -3.89 4.62 52.61
CA PRO A 640 -5.17 3.96 52.41
C PRO A 640 -5.52 2.88 53.44
N SER A 641 -4.55 2.30 54.16
CA SER A 641 -4.82 1.32 55.23
C SER A 641 -5.33 1.97 56.52
N ASP A 642 -5.11 3.27 56.68
CA ASP A 642 -5.51 4.10 57.82
C ASP A 642 -6.48 5.20 57.35
N ASN A 643 -7.46 4.84 56.52
CA ASN A 643 -8.44 5.81 56.00
C ASN A 643 -9.45 6.22 57.09
N ARG A 644 -9.41 7.49 57.49
CA ARG A 644 -10.26 8.08 58.55
C ARG A 644 -11.32 9.05 58.02
N GLY A 645 -11.66 8.97 56.73
CA GLY A 645 -12.76 9.72 56.13
C GLY A 645 -12.32 10.78 55.11
N SER A 646 -13.20 11.05 54.15
CA SER A 646 -12.94 11.93 53.01
C SER A 646 -12.99 13.41 53.40
N ILE A 647 -12.09 14.19 52.80
CA ILE A 647 -12.05 15.65 52.91
C ILE A 647 -12.54 16.29 51.61
N TRP A 648 -12.00 15.85 50.48
CA TRP A 648 -12.32 16.40 49.16
C TRP A 648 -12.12 15.36 48.06
N CYS A 649 -12.91 15.44 46.99
CA CYS A 649 -12.71 14.65 45.77
C CYS A 649 -12.98 15.49 44.52
N ALA A 650 -12.34 15.13 43.40
CA ALA A 650 -12.53 15.77 42.10
C ALA A 650 -13.88 15.43 41.42
N SER A 651 -14.63 14.46 41.96
CA SER A 651 -15.91 13.98 41.42
C SER A 651 -15.81 13.41 39.99
N THR A 652 -14.70 12.72 39.69
CA THR A 652 -14.46 12.08 38.38
C THR A 652 -14.78 10.58 38.34
N ASN A 653 -15.42 10.05 39.39
CA ASN A 653 -15.84 8.64 39.44
C ASN A 653 -16.62 8.25 38.18
N GLY A 654 -16.22 7.16 37.53
CA GLY A 654 -16.83 6.63 36.31
C GLY A 654 -16.41 7.34 35.02
N SER A 655 -15.45 8.27 35.07
CA SER A 655 -14.94 8.98 33.88
C SER A 655 -13.86 8.20 33.13
N GLN A 656 -13.37 7.10 33.70
CA GLN A 656 -12.40 6.22 33.08
C GLN A 656 -12.97 5.55 31.82
N LYS A 657 -12.14 5.49 30.79
CA LYS A 657 -12.45 4.85 29.49
C LYS A 657 -11.61 3.58 29.32
N SER A 658 -10.55 3.63 28.52
CA SER A 658 -9.65 2.51 28.25
C SER A 658 -8.48 2.48 29.23
N ILE A 659 -7.96 1.28 29.49
CA ILE A 659 -6.72 1.07 30.24
C ILE A 659 -5.52 1.45 29.35
N ASN A 660 -4.57 2.21 29.92
CA ASN A 660 -3.26 2.43 29.34
C ASN A 660 -2.20 1.69 30.19
N PRO A 661 -1.52 0.65 29.64
CA PRO A 661 -0.49 -0.08 30.37
C PRO A 661 0.69 0.77 30.85
N ASP A 662 0.92 1.94 30.26
CA ASP A 662 1.98 2.88 30.65
C ASP A 662 1.58 3.80 31.79
N TRP A 663 0.30 3.79 32.18
CA TRP A 663 -0.22 4.61 33.28
C TRP A 663 -0.48 3.82 34.56
N VAL A 664 -0.13 2.53 34.59
CA VAL A 664 -0.22 1.72 35.82
C VAL A 664 0.62 2.36 36.92
N ALA A 665 0.05 2.45 38.12
CA ALA A 665 0.65 3.13 39.29
C ALA A 665 2.11 2.74 39.57
N SER A 666 2.48 1.48 39.31
CA SER A 666 3.85 0.97 39.48
C SER A 666 4.89 1.67 38.60
N LYS A 667 4.48 2.33 37.51
CA LYS A 667 5.32 3.12 36.60
C LYS A 667 5.36 4.62 36.96
N GLY A 668 4.50 5.08 37.88
CA GLY A 668 4.46 6.48 38.35
C GLY A 668 5.56 6.78 39.39
N LYS A 669 5.69 8.05 39.79
CA LYS A 669 6.81 8.55 40.63
C LYS A 669 7.15 7.67 41.85
N TYR A 670 6.14 7.27 42.61
CA TYR A 670 6.31 6.49 43.85
C TYR A 670 5.96 5.01 43.70
N GLY A 671 5.67 4.54 42.48
CA GLY A 671 5.26 3.15 42.23
C GLY A 671 3.93 2.74 42.88
N ARG A 672 3.08 3.71 43.25
CA ARG A 672 1.78 3.52 43.93
C ARG A 672 0.79 4.63 43.57
N ASN A 673 -0.49 4.39 43.85
CA ASN A 673 -1.60 5.25 43.44
C ASN A 673 -2.01 6.33 44.47
N TYR A 674 -1.15 6.66 45.44
CA TYR A 674 -1.43 7.70 46.43
C TYR A 674 -0.18 8.48 46.85
N LEU A 675 -0.37 9.74 47.26
CA LEU A 675 0.63 10.63 47.88
C LEU A 675 0.37 10.73 49.38
N LYS A 676 1.43 10.70 50.18
CA LYS A 676 1.41 10.96 51.63
C LYS A 676 1.71 12.43 51.92
N ASN A 677 1.49 12.84 53.17
CA ASN A 677 1.93 14.14 53.68
C ASN A 677 3.44 14.35 53.40
N ASN A 678 3.82 15.55 52.96
CA ASN A 678 5.18 15.92 52.50
C ASN A 678 5.66 15.29 51.17
N GLU A 679 4.89 14.41 50.53
CA GLU A 679 5.21 13.96 49.17
C GLU A 679 4.69 14.94 48.14
N THR A 680 5.46 15.11 47.06
CA THR A 680 5.16 16.08 46.01
C THR A 680 5.12 15.44 44.63
N LEU A 681 4.40 16.08 43.71
CA LEU A 681 4.56 15.92 42.26
C LEU A 681 5.06 17.26 41.71
N ALA A 682 6.31 17.28 41.25
CA ALA A 682 6.89 18.39 40.52
C ALA A 682 6.44 18.36 39.04
N ALA A 683 6.65 19.46 38.32
CA ALA A 683 6.38 19.57 36.90
C ALA A 683 7.01 18.40 36.11
N GLY A 684 6.19 17.72 35.31
CA GLY A 684 6.53 16.52 34.55
C GLY A 684 6.33 15.20 35.30
N GLU A 685 6.22 15.23 36.64
CA GLU A 685 5.99 14.05 37.45
C GLU A 685 4.51 13.67 37.52
N TRP A 686 4.26 12.38 37.66
CA TRP A 686 2.91 11.83 37.58
C TRP A 686 2.71 10.61 38.47
N MET A 687 1.46 10.29 38.74
CA MET A 687 0.99 9.06 39.38
C MET A 687 -0.21 8.51 38.62
N GLY A 688 -0.43 7.19 38.71
CA GLY A 688 -1.50 6.50 37.99
C GLY A 688 -2.40 5.70 38.91
N SER A 689 -3.53 5.23 38.37
CA SER A 689 -4.37 4.22 39.03
C SER A 689 -3.72 2.84 38.95
N ASN A 690 -4.13 1.90 39.81
CA ASN A 690 -3.51 0.56 39.82
C ASN A 690 -3.84 -0.24 38.55
N ASP A 691 -4.99 0.02 37.95
CA ASP A 691 -5.42 -0.60 36.69
C ASP A 691 -4.85 0.12 35.44
N GLY A 692 -4.24 1.31 35.59
CA GLY A 692 -3.73 2.13 34.49
C GLY A 692 -4.80 2.86 33.67
N SER A 693 -6.04 2.92 34.15
CA SER A 693 -7.12 3.65 33.48
C SER A 693 -6.99 5.18 33.62
N MET A 694 -6.28 5.66 34.65
CA MET A 694 -6.14 7.08 34.97
C MET A 694 -4.69 7.52 35.17
N LYS A 695 -4.39 8.77 34.85
CA LYS A 695 -3.10 9.43 35.12
C LYS A 695 -3.29 10.84 35.65
N LEU A 696 -2.78 11.12 36.84
CA LEU A 696 -2.62 12.47 37.37
C LEU A 696 -1.19 12.94 37.09
N ILE A 697 -1.04 14.06 36.38
CA ILE A 697 0.26 14.64 36.05
C ILE A 697 0.30 16.11 36.43
N MET A 698 1.35 16.51 37.15
CA MET A 698 1.68 17.91 37.28
C MET A 698 2.35 18.32 35.98
N GLN A 699 1.61 19.00 35.11
CA GLN A 699 2.11 19.42 33.82
C GLN A 699 3.08 20.59 33.99
N THR A 700 3.93 20.74 32.99
CA THR A 700 4.97 21.76 32.96
C THR A 700 4.44 23.14 32.58
N ASP A 701 3.21 23.21 32.07
CA ASP A 701 2.47 24.47 31.87
C ASP A 701 1.89 25.05 33.18
N GLY A 702 2.12 24.34 34.29
CA GLY A 702 1.65 24.69 35.61
C GLY A 702 0.22 24.25 35.90
N ASN A 703 -0.37 23.41 35.07
CA ASN A 703 -1.64 22.76 35.33
C ASN A 703 -1.43 21.41 36.01
N LEU A 704 -2.27 21.04 36.96
CA LEU A 704 -2.38 19.65 37.43
C LEU A 704 -3.58 19.04 36.73
N VAL A 705 -3.35 17.97 35.95
CA VAL A 705 -4.39 17.40 35.08
C VAL A 705 -4.56 15.92 35.35
N LEU A 706 -5.81 15.51 35.47
CA LEU A 706 -6.24 14.12 35.53
C LEU A 706 -6.73 13.69 34.14
N TYR A 707 -6.09 12.66 33.60
CA TYR A 707 -6.38 12.08 32.28
C TYR A 707 -7.00 10.68 32.41
N THR A 708 -7.94 10.39 31.51
CA THR A 708 -8.27 9.02 31.08
C THR A 708 -7.67 8.76 29.70
N SER A 709 -7.60 7.49 29.28
CA SER A 709 -7.18 7.15 27.91
C SER A 709 -8.34 6.59 27.09
N GLU A 710 -8.31 6.78 25.77
CA GLU A 710 -9.20 6.11 24.82
C GLU A 710 -8.36 5.36 23.80
N THR A 711 -8.61 4.05 23.69
CA THR A 711 -8.00 3.20 22.67
C THR A 711 -8.85 3.24 21.42
N LYS A 712 -8.27 3.65 20.31
CA LYS A 712 -8.86 3.57 18.98
C LYS A 712 -8.02 2.67 18.07
N PRO A 713 -8.62 1.95 17.12
CA PRO A 713 -7.84 1.25 16.09
C PRO A 713 -7.04 2.28 15.27
N GLY A 714 -5.74 2.07 15.07
CA GLY A 714 -4.96 2.96 14.21
C GLY A 714 -5.27 2.77 12.72
N CYS A 715 -5.78 1.60 12.35
CA CYS A 715 -6.29 1.31 11.01
C CYS A 715 -7.71 0.78 11.08
N THR A 716 -8.60 1.35 10.28
CA THR A 716 -10.04 1.04 10.22
C THR A 716 -10.42 0.59 8.81
N LYS A 717 -11.53 -0.14 8.67
CA LYS A 717 -12.01 -0.60 7.35
C LYS A 717 -12.89 0.47 6.70
N ASP A 718 -12.71 0.66 5.40
CA ASP A 718 -13.64 1.41 4.56
C ASP A 718 -14.90 0.58 4.23
N ASN A 719 -15.83 1.19 3.48
CA ASN A 719 -17.08 0.55 3.05
C ASN A 719 -16.87 -0.71 2.18
N ASN A 720 -15.70 -0.87 1.57
CA ASN A 720 -15.32 -2.01 0.75
C ASN A 720 -14.54 -3.08 1.55
N GLY A 721 -14.40 -2.90 2.87
CA GLY A 721 -13.70 -3.81 3.76
C GLY A 721 -12.18 -3.71 3.72
N LYS A 722 -11.61 -2.66 3.09
CA LYS A 722 -10.16 -2.41 3.04
C LYS A 722 -9.74 -1.56 4.24
N TYR A 723 -8.72 -2.00 4.96
CA TYR A 723 -8.06 -1.20 5.99
C TYR A 723 -7.39 0.05 5.40
N TYR A 724 -7.57 1.18 6.08
CA TYR A 724 -6.86 2.44 5.88
C TYR A 724 -6.37 2.97 7.24
N GLY A 725 -5.26 3.69 7.25
CA GLY A 725 -4.76 4.37 8.45
C GLY A 725 -5.15 5.86 8.49
N GLU A 726 -5.14 6.44 9.69
CA GLU A 726 -5.21 7.91 9.87
C GLU A 726 -3.85 8.57 9.52
N LYS A 727 -3.73 9.89 9.72
CA LYS A 727 -2.48 10.64 9.50
C LYS A 727 -1.30 9.96 10.21
N ASN A 728 -0.20 9.77 9.47
CA ASN A 728 1.05 9.17 9.94
C ASN A 728 0.94 7.68 10.34
N VAL A 729 -0.14 7.00 9.96
CA VAL A 729 -0.35 5.59 10.21
C VAL A 729 -0.60 4.89 8.88
N ASN A 730 0.22 3.91 8.54
CA ASN A 730 0.12 3.16 7.31
C ASN A 730 -0.67 1.86 7.50
N ALA A 731 -1.80 1.71 6.81
CA ALA A 731 -2.40 0.40 6.58
C ALA A 731 -1.69 -0.27 5.41
N VAL A 732 -0.82 -1.24 5.70
CA VAL A 732 0.13 -1.80 4.74
C VAL A 732 -0.41 -3.08 4.10
N TYR A 733 -0.20 -3.18 2.79
CA TYR A 733 -0.54 -4.33 1.96
C TYR A 733 0.68 -4.82 1.18
N GLU A 734 0.78 -6.13 1.01
CA GLU A 734 1.77 -6.79 0.16
C GLU A 734 1.10 -7.26 -1.13
N ILE A 735 1.69 -6.97 -2.28
CA ILE A 735 1.26 -7.50 -3.57
C ILE A 735 1.76 -8.95 -3.68
N ASN A 736 0.84 -9.90 -3.84
CA ASN A 736 1.14 -11.33 -3.76
C ASN A 736 1.98 -11.85 -4.94
N ALA A 737 1.99 -11.10 -6.05
CA ALA A 737 2.65 -11.50 -7.29
C ALA A 737 3.73 -10.48 -7.66
N LYS A 738 4.86 -10.98 -8.18
CA LYS A 738 5.98 -10.16 -8.60
C LYS A 738 6.14 -10.26 -10.11
N GLY A 739 5.80 -9.19 -10.81
CA GLY A 739 6.02 -9.13 -12.25
C GLY A 739 7.48 -8.84 -12.61
N ASN A 740 7.83 -9.04 -13.88
CA ASN A 740 9.17 -8.96 -14.41
C ASN A 740 9.32 -7.77 -15.36
N LYS A 741 9.87 -6.66 -14.86
CA LYS A 741 10.01 -5.41 -15.62
C LYS A 741 10.81 -5.58 -16.93
N SER A 742 11.73 -6.54 -17.01
CA SER A 742 12.54 -6.79 -18.22
C SER A 742 11.73 -7.30 -19.42
N ASN A 743 10.49 -7.76 -19.20
CA ASN A 743 9.61 -8.21 -20.27
C ASN A 743 8.69 -7.12 -20.80
N LEU A 744 8.56 -5.98 -20.12
CA LEU A 744 7.72 -4.88 -20.59
C LEU A 744 8.20 -4.40 -21.96
N GLY A 745 7.25 -4.15 -22.87
CA GLY A 745 7.56 -3.73 -24.23
C GLY A 745 7.81 -4.89 -25.21
N LYS A 746 7.99 -6.13 -24.74
CA LYS A 746 8.24 -7.28 -25.62
C LYS A 746 6.98 -7.71 -26.39
N VAL A 747 7.21 -8.25 -27.59
CA VAL A 747 6.18 -8.85 -28.44
C VAL A 747 6.56 -10.28 -28.72
N ALA A 748 5.60 -11.20 -28.63
CA ALA A 748 5.82 -12.62 -28.95
C ALA A 748 4.61 -13.22 -29.68
N TYR A 749 4.85 -14.28 -30.45
CA TYR A 749 3.80 -15.12 -31.02
C TYR A 749 3.61 -16.37 -30.16
N ILE A 750 2.36 -16.73 -29.88
CA ILE A 750 2.04 -17.99 -29.20
C ILE A 750 1.70 -19.04 -30.26
N ASP A 751 2.51 -20.09 -30.36
CA ASP A 751 2.27 -21.16 -31.32
C ASP A 751 1.13 -22.10 -30.89
N SER A 752 0.78 -23.05 -31.78
CA SER A 752 -0.37 -23.95 -31.56
C SER A 752 -0.27 -24.84 -30.32
N ASN A 753 0.93 -25.04 -29.78
CA ASN A 753 1.20 -25.85 -28.59
C ASN A 753 1.46 -24.95 -27.36
N SER A 754 1.01 -23.69 -27.42
CA SER A 754 1.19 -22.66 -26.39
C SER A 754 2.65 -22.30 -26.11
N LYS A 755 3.56 -22.49 -27.07
CA LYS A 755 4.95 -22.02 -26.91
C LYS A 755 5.10 -20.58 -27.35
N LEU A 756 5.73 -19.79 -26.51
CA LEU A 756 6.06 -18.40 -26.75
C LEU A 756 7.30 -18.27 -27.63
N ARG A 757 7.16 -17.54 -28.73
CA ARG A 757 8.24 -17.22 -29.67
C ARG A 757 8.42 -15.71 -29.76
N GLU A 758 9.45 -15.19 -29.11
CA GLU A 758 9.72 -13.75 -29.04
C GLU A 758 10.10 -13.19 -30.43
N TYR A 759 9.60 -12.00 -30.76
CA TYR A 759 10.02 -11.26 -31.95
C TYR A 759 11.35 -10.54 -31.68
N PRO A 760 12.35 -10.64 -32.57
CA PRO A 760 13.55 -9.81 -32.47
C PRO A 760 13.22 -8.35 -32.76
N SER A 761 13.96 -7.41 -32.15
CA SER A 761 13.76 -5.96 -32.33
C SER A 761 13.79 -5.51 -33.78
N SER A 762 14.54 -6.19 -34.65
CA SER A 762 14.60 -5.91 -36.09
C SER A 762 13.29 -6.17 -36.85
N MET A 763 12.34 -6.88 -36.25
CA MET A 763 11.00 -7.15 -36.81
C MET A 763 9.90 -6.33 -36.13
N LEU A 764 10.27 -5.40 -35.25
CA LEU A 764 9.34 -4.56 -34.51
C LEU A 764 9.40 -3.13 -35.03
N GLY A 765 8.22 -2.51 -35.08
CA GLY A 765 8.05 -1.09 -35.32
C GLY A 765 6.89 -0.57 -34.48
N TYR A 766 6.34 0.58 -34.87
CA TYR A 766 5.15 1.14 -34.23
C TYR A 766 4.00 1.29 -35.24
N SER A 767 2.77 1.21 -34.75
CA SER A 767 1.55 1.48 -35.52
C SER A 767 1.07 2.92 -35.26
N ASN A 768 0.12 3.42 -36.04
CA ASN A 768 -0.49 4.73 -35.76
C ASN A 768 -1.67 4.62 -34.76
N GLU A 769 -1.73 3.53 -34.00
CA GLU A 769 -2.70 3.36 -32.91
C GLU A 769 -2.07 3.70 -31.56
N TYR A 770 -2.84 4.36 -30.70
CA TYR A 770 -2.38 4.81 -29.38
C TYR A 770 -3.29 4.32 -28.26
N GLN A 771 -2.71 4.12 -27.08
CA GLN A 771 -3.41 4.04 -25.81
C GLN A 771 -3.14 5.31 -25.01
N LEU A 772 -4.21 6.04 -24.65
CA LEU A 772 -4.11 7.31 -23.94
C LEU A 772 -4.35 7.13 -22.44
N TYR A 773 -3.50 7.75 -21.63
CA TYR A 773 -3.58 7.81 -20.18
C TYR A 773 -3.72 9.27 -19.74
N GLN A 774 -4.91 9.62 -19.26
CA GLN A 774 -5.21 10.95 -18.74
C GLN A 774 -4.53 11.17 -17.38
N GLY A 775 -4.13 12.41 -17.09
CA GLY A 775 -3.51 12.76 -15.82
C GLY A 775 -2.20 12.03 -15.54
N THR A 776 -1.47 11.65 -16.59
CA THR A 776 -0.31 10.76 -16.52
C THR A 776 0.86 11.34 -17.28
N ASP A 777 2.05 11.21 -16.70
CA ASP A 777 3.34 11.51 -17.30
C ASP A 777 4.20 10.23 -17.38
N SER A 778 5.18 10.27 -18.28
CA SER A 778 6.31 9.35 -18.35
C SER A 778 7.56 10.22 -18.47
N GLY A 779 8.05 10.71 -17.33
CA GLY A 779 9.16 11.66 -17.24
C GLY A 779 10.45 11.18 -17.92
N GLY A 780 11.19 12.12 -18.54
CA GLY A 780 12.43 11.84 -19.28
C GLY A 780 12.21 11.10 -20.60
N ASN A 781 13.30 10.56 -21.17
CA ASN A 781 13.30 9.82 -22.45
C ASN A 781 12.76 10.60 -23.67
N ASP A 782 12.87 11.93 -23.61
CA ASP A 782 12.47 12.83 -24.69
C ASP A 782 13.37 12.67 -25.91
N ILE A 783 12.76 12.45 -27.06
CA ILE A 783 13.40 12.59 -28.37
C ILE A 783 13.49 14.09 -28.70
N THR A 784 12.37 14.80 -28.53
CA THR A 784 12.25 16.23 -28.79
C THR A 784 11.00 16.79 -28.11
N SER A 785 10.95 18.11 -27.93
CA SER A 785 9.77 18.85 -27.51
C SER A 785 9.34 19.83 -28.60
N LEU A 786 8.04 19.91 -28.87
CA LEU A 786 7.46 20.78 -29.91
C LEU A 786 6.13 21.37 -29.47
N GLN A 787 5.67 22.38 -30.23
CA GLN A 787 4.35 22.98 -30.04
C GLN A 787 3.31 22.22 -30.88
N ALA A 788 2.24 21.77 -30.23
CA ALA A 788 1.11 21.06 -30.83
C ALA A 788 -0.19 21.66 -30.30
N SER A 789 -1.04 22.18 -31.19
CA SER A 789 -2.28 22.86 -30.78
C SER A 789 -3.32 21.88 -30.20
N THR A 790 -3.24 20.62 -30.61
CA THR A 790 -4.13 19.55 -30.15
C THR A 790 -3.34 18.28 -29.83
N ILE A 791 -3.98 17.36 -29.10
CA ILE A 791 -3.42 16.03 -28.88
C ILE A 791 -3.23 15.26 -30.19
N ASP A 792 -4.08 15.49 -31.20
CA ASP A 792 -3.97 14.84 -32.50
C ASP A 792 -2.79 15.40 -33.32
N ASP A 793 -2.46 16.68 -33.17
CA ASP A 793 -1.22 17.24 -33.72
C ASP A 793 0.01 16.57 -33.09
N CYS A 794 -0.01 16.34 -31.78
CA CYS A 794 1.06 15.63 -31.07
C CYS A 794 1.21 14.17 -31.54
N LYS A 795 0.09 13.46 -31.75
CA LYS A 795 0.08 12.12 -32.37
C LYS A 795 0.69 12.13 -33.77
N ASN A 796 0.26 13.05 -34.63
CA ASN A 796 0.75 13.15 -36.01
C ASN A 796 2.26 13.42 -36.05
N ASN A 797 2.78 14.24 -35.13
CA ASN A 797 4.22 14.46 -35.01
C ASN A 797 4.96 13.20 -34.54
N CYS A 798 4.40 12.45 -33.60
CA CYS A 798 4.98 11.16 -33.18
C CYS A 798 4.94 10.12 -34.30
N ASP A 799 3.86 10.07 -35.09
CA ASP A 799 3.70 9.11 -36.19
C ASP A 799 4.78 9.28 -37.27
N ASN A 800 5.27 10.50 -37.47
CA ASN A 800 6.32 10.85 -38.44
C ASN A 800 7.75 10.58 -37.93
N VAL A 801 7.92 10.12 -36.70
CA VAL A 801 9.22 9.81 -36.10
C VAL A 801 9.27 8.31 -35.79
N ASP A 802 10.07 7.55 -36.55
CA ASP A 802 10.17 6.08 -36.41
C ASP A 802 10.56 5.64 -35.00
N ALA A 803 11.38 6.43 -34.30
CA ALA A 803 11.82 6.16 -32.93
C ALA A 803 10.78 6.55 -31.86
N CYS A 804 9.69 7.23 -32.22
CA CYS A 804 8.68 7.70 -31.28
C CYS A 804 7.74 6.57 -30.87
N ALA A 805 7.90 6.16 -29.61
CA ALA A 805 7.13 5.08 -28.99
C ALA A 805 5.99 5.61 -28.11
N ALA A 806 6.08 6.87 -27.67
CA ALA A 806 5.03 7.53 -26.89
C ALA A 806 5.15 9.05 -27.02
N PHE A 807 4.17 9.78 -26.51
CA PHE A 807 4.25 11.22 -26.32
C PHE A 807 3.60 11.63 -24.99
N VAL A 808 3.99 12.79 -24.48
CA VAL A 808 3.31 13.46 -23.37
C VAL A 808 2.81 14.81 -23.88
N TYR A 809 1.54 15.11 -23.67
CA TYR A 809 0.89 16.33 -24.14
C TYR A 809 0.34 17.16 -22.98
N GLN A 810 0.61 18.46 -23.01
CA GLN A 810 0.07 19.43 -22.07
C GLN A 810 -0.80 20.47 -22.78
N ALA A 811 -2.09 20.48 -22.45
CA ALA A 811 -3.07 21.30 -23.17
C ALA A 811 -2.95 22.82 -22.88
N ASN A 812 -2.50 23.22 -21.70
CA ASN A 812 -2.45 24.65 -21.31
C ASN A 812 -1.30 25.43 -21.97
N THR A 813 -0.18 24.75 -22.28
CA THR A 813 1.00 25.33 -22.93
C THR A 813 1.16 24.87 -24.38
N SER A 814 0.24 24.05 -24.87
CA SER A 814 0.32 23.39 -26.18
C SER A 814 1.64 22.65 -26.41
N THR A 815 2.25 22.13 -25.34
CA THR A 815 3.57 21.47 -25.41
C THR A 815 3.41 19.97 -25.58
N CYS A 816 4.16 19.40 -26.52
CA CYS A 816 4.20 17.99 -26.84
C CYS A 816 5.65 17.49 -26.72
N TRP A 817 5.88 16.50 -25.86
CA TRP A 817 7.16 15.80 -25.75
C TRP A 817 7.06 14.44 -26.41
N LEU A 818 7.81 14.24 -27.49
CA LEU A 818 7.92 12.94 -28.16
C LEU A 818 8.91 12.08 -27.40
N LYS A 819 8.57 10.82 -27.15
CA LYS A 819 9.32 9.92 -26.26
C LYS A 819 9.80 8.68 -27.00
N ASN A 820 11.01 8.22 -26.68
CA ASN A 820 11.56 6.99 -27.22
C ASN A 820 11.00 5.73 -26.53
N SER A 821 11.47 4.54 -26.93
CA SER A 821 11.02 3.24 -26.43
C SER A 821 11.18 2.99 -24.92
N ASN A 822 11.95 3.83 -24.21
CA ASN A 822 12.14 3.73 -22.76
C ASN A 822 11.04 4.45 -21.97
N ALA A 823 10.06 5.08 -22.64
CA ALA A 823 8.84 5.56 -22.00
C ALA A 823 8.00 4.40 -21.42
N TYR A 824 6.99 4.72 -20.61
CA TYR A 824 6.01 3.74 -20.14
C TYR A 824 5.46 2.90 -21.34
N PRO A 825 5.38 1.55 -21.24
CA PRO A 825 5.44 0.75 -20.01
C PRO A 825 6.83 0.40 -19.48
N VAL A 826 7.93 0.71 -20.19
CA VAL A 826 9.28 0.42 -19.68
C VAL A 826 9.71 1.42 -18.61
N GLY A 827 9.45 2.69 -18.88
CA GLY A 827 9.68 3.81 -17.97
C GLY A 827 8.65 3.90 -16.84
N GLU A 828 8.93 4.76 -15.87
CA GLU A 828 8.01 5.03 -14.76
C GLU A 828 6.72 5.69 -15.24
N LYS A 829 5.63 5.37 -14.56
CA LYS A 829 4.34 6.02 -14.76
C LYS A 829 4.08 6.97 -13.60
N GLN A 830 3.97 8.25 -13.91
CA GLN A 830 3.87 9.31 -12.93
C GLN A 830 2.50 9.98 -13.01
N ASN A 831 1.89 10.27 -11.86
CA ASN A 831 0.60 10.98 -11.84
C ASN A 831 0.85 12.48 -12.03
N ASN A 832 0.23 13.05 -13.06
CA ASN A 832 0.22 14.49 -13.31
C ASN A 832 -1.08 14.89 -14.01
N ASN A 833 -2.03 15.43 -13.25
CA ASN A 833 -3.40 15.74 -13.70
C ASN A 833 -3.47 16.72 -14.89
N SER A 834 -2.39 17.44 -15.20
CA SER A 834 -2.33 18.39 -16.32
C SER A 834 -1.80 17.79 -17.62
N LEU A 835 -1.37 16.52 -17.61
CA LEU A 835 -0.71 15.85 -18.74
C LEU A 835 -1.51 14.66 -19.26
N VAL A 836 -1.32 14.36 -20.55
CA VAL A 836 -1.84 13.16 -21.21
C VAL A 836 -0.68 12.39 -21.83
N LEU A 837 -0.48 11.16 -21.39
CA LEU A 837 0.48 10.23 -21.97
C LEU A 837 -0.20 9.41 -23.07
N GLY A 838 0.33 9.45 -24.29
CA GLY A 838 -0.09 8.58 -25.38
C GLY A 838 0.99 7.55 -25.70
N VAL A 839 0.74 6.29 -25.42
CA VAL A 839 1.65 5.18 -25.76
C VAL A 839 1.27 4.59 -27.11
N ARG A 840 2.24 4.53 -28.02
CA ARG A 840 2.06 3.99 -29.36
C ARG A 840 2.05 2.47 -29.33
N LYS A 841 1.07 1.84 -29.95
CA LYS A 841 1.00 0.38 -30.02
C LYS A 841 2.10 -0.14 -30.95
N PRO A 842 2.84 -1.20 -30.57
CA PRO A 842 3.82 -1.79 -31.46
C PRO A 842 3.18 -2.33 -32.73
N SER A 843 3.99 -2.48 -33.77
CA SER A 843 3.66 -3.16 -35.02
C SER A 843 4.72 -4.24 -35.28
N VAL A 844 4.32 -5.29 -36.00
CA VAL A 844 5.24 -6.35 -36.43
C VAL A 844 5.44 -6.23 -37.94
N ALA A 845 6.70 -6.20 -38.36
CA ALA A 845 7.11 -6.19 -39.75
C ALA A 845 7.79 -7.53 -40.09
N GLY A 846 7.06 -8.42 -40.76
CA GLY A 846 7.64 -9.65 -41.34
C GLY A 846 6.83 -10.93 -41.10
N SER A 847 6.96 -11.85 -42.07
CA SER A 847 6.21 -13.09 -42.30
C SER A 847 4.74 -12.89 -42.71
N SER A 848 4.42 -13.18 -43.98
CA SER A 848 3.05 -13.18 -44.54
C SER A 848 2.09 -14.15 -43.84
N SER A 849 2.61 -15.03 -42.97
CA SER A 849 1.86 -16.09 -42.29
C SER A 849 1.43 -15.74 -40.87
N CYS A 850 2.07 -14.75 -40.23
CA CYS A 850 1.78 -14.37 -38.85
C CYS A 850 0.68 -13.29 -38.81
N PRO A 851 -0.20 -13.27 -37.79
CA PRO A 851 -1.18 -12.20 -37.64
C PRO A 851 -0.49 -10.85 -37.43
N ASN A 852 -1.12 -9.75 -37.86
CA ASN A 852 -0.66 -8.39 -37.55
C ASN A 852 -1.28 -7.83 -36.26
N THR A 853 -2.34 -8.47 -35.75
CA THR A 853 -3.05 -8.04 -34.55
C THR A 853 -2.38 -8.57 -33.31
N MET A 854 -2.31 -7.73 -32.27
CA MET A 854 -1.73 -8.07 -30.97
C MET A 854 -2.78 -8.04 -29.85
N VAL A 855 -2.56 -8.86 -28.84
CA VAL A 855 -3.33 -8.88 -27.59
C VAL A 855 -2.41 -8.50 -26.43
N ASN A 856 -2.87 -7.62 -25.56
CA ASN A 856 -2.11 -7.19 -24.41
C ASN A 856 -2.11 -8.26 -23.32
N VAL A 857 -0.93 -8.55 -22.75
CA VAL A 857 -0.75 -9.45 -21.61
C VAL A 857 0.15 -8.77 -20.56
N ASP A 858 0.15 -9.33 -19.35
CA ASP A 858 1.09 -8.91 -18.31
C ASP A 858 2.38 -9.76 -18.32
N THR A 859 3.36 -9.33 -17.52
CA THR A 859 4.65 -10.03 -17.44
C THR A 859 4.55 -11.43 -16.84
N ILE A 860 3.57 -11.68 -15.97
CA ILE A 860 3.36 -12.98 -15.32
C ILE A 860 2.88 -14.00 -16.34
N GLN A 861 1.87 -13.64 -17.13
CA GLN A 861 1.38 -14.51 -18.19
C GLN A 861 2.46 -14.72 -19.26
N TYR A 862 3.24 -13.68 -19.60
CA TYR A 862 4.36 -13.81 -20.53
C TYR A 862 5.42 -14.80 -20.05
N ASP A 863 5.83 -14.72 -18.78
CA ASP A 863 6.88 -15.59 -18.21
C ASP A 863 6.46 -17.04 -18.09
N ASN A 864 5.18 -17.28 -17.81
CA ASN A 864 4.65 -18.62 -17.61
C ASN A 864 4.33 -19.39 -18.91
N TYR A 865 4.45 -18.79 -20.09
CA TYR A 865 4.41 -19.60 -21.32
C TYR A 865 5.68 -20.45 -21.48
N ALA A 866 5.53 -21.68 -21.96
CA ALA A 866 6.65 -22.50 -22.41
C ALA A 866 7.47 -21.75 -23.48
N LYS A 867 8.78 -21.61 -23.30
CA LYS A 867 9.61 -20.85 -24.25
C LYS A 867 9.99 -21.71 -25.45
N GLY A 868 9.76 -21.18 -26.65
CA GLY A 868 10.20 -21.74 -27.93
C GLY A 868 11.35 -20.93 -28.53
N PRO A 869 11.86 -21.32 -29.71
CA PRO A 869 12.87 -20.52 -30.42
C PRO A 869 12.27 -19.19 -30.88
N ASN A 870 13.08 -18.13 -30.81
CA ASN A 870 12.70 -16.80 -31.29
C ASN A 870 12.29 -16.82 -32.77
N LEU A 871 11.42 -15.88 -33.14
CA LEU A 871 11.01 -15.71 -34.53
C LEU A 871 12.15 -15.15 -35.38
N ASN A 872 12.08 -15.44 -36.67
CA ASN A 872 12.86 -14.78 -37.71
C ASN A 872 11.97 -14.54 -38.92
N VAL A 873 12.47 -13.77 -39.89
CA VAL A 873 11.71 -13.38 -41.09
C VAL A 873 11.22 -14.56 -41.95
N LYS A 874 11.80 -15.76 -41.80
CA LYS A 874 11.41 -16.99 -42.51
C LYS A 874 10.45 -17.87 -41.71
N THR A 875 10.15 -17.53 -40.46
CA THR A 875 9.27 -18.36 -39.62
C THR A 875 7.84 -18.34 -40.16
N ASN A 876 7.30 -19.54 -40.42
CA ASN A 876 5.90 -19.72 -40.76
C ASN A 876 5.09 -19.99 -39.49
N CYS A 877 4.30 -19.02 -39.04
CA CYS A 877 3.48 -19.11 -37.82
C CYS A 877 2.43 -20.23 -37.90
N ASN A 878 2.01 -20.62 -39.11
CA ASN A 878 1.00 -21.67 -39.32
C ASN A 878 1.59 -23.05 -39.62
N ALA A 879 2.90 -23.26 -39.46
CA ALA A 879 3.55 -24.52 -39.87
C ALA A 879 3.10 -25.79 -39.12
N ASN A 880 2.56 -25.63 -37.90
CA ASN A 880 2.12 -26.75 -37.04
C ASN A 880 0.64 -27.10 -37.20
N LEU A 881 -0.14 -26.29 -37.94
CA LEU A 881 -1.41 -26.72 -38.50
C LEU A 881 -1.02 -27.65 -39.65
N LYS A 882 -1.15 -28.99 -39.45
CA LYS A 882 -0.68 -30.01 -40.40
C LYS A 882 -1.11 -29.55 -41.79
N PRO A 883 -0.19 -29.03 -42.63
CA PRO A 883 -0.51 -28.83 -44.02
C PRO A 883 -0.87 -30.23 -44.49
N VAL A 884 -1.99 -30.34 -45.21
CA VAL A 884 -2.26 -31.43 -46.14
C VAL A 884 -0.92 -32.05 -46.54
N SER A 885 -0.67 -33.32 -46.12
CA SER A 885 0.70 -33.82 -45.99
C SER A 885 1.53 -33.40 -47.20
N LYS A 886 2.71 -32.82 -47.00
CA LYS A 886 3.56 -32.36 -48.12
C LYS A 886 3.68 -33.44 -49.19
N GLU A 887 3.74 -34.70 -48.74
CA GLU A 887 3.63 -35.91 -49.55
C GLU A 887 2.35 -36.00 -50.41
N ASN A 888 1.16 -35.74 -49.86
CA ASN A 888 -0.09 -35.72 -50.62
C ASN A 888 -0.16 -34.54 -51.61
N MET A 889 0.42 -33.36 -51.29
CA MET A 889 0.48 -32.24 -52.24
C MET A 889 1.52 -32.46 -53.34
N ASP A 890 2.67 -33.04 -53.02
CA ASP A 890 3.69 -33.42 -54.01
C ASP A 890 3.14 -34.49 -54.95
N LYS A 891 2.47 -35.53 -54.41
CA LYS A 891 1.75 -36.54 -55.20
C LYS A 891 0.60 -35.94 -56.01
N TYR A 892 -0.15 -34.98 -55.47
CA TYR A 892 -1.20 -34.29 -56.21
C TYR A 892 -0.65 -33.52 -57.42
N ASN A 893 0.44 -32.76 -57.22
CA ASN A 893 1.12 -32.03 -58.28
C ASN A 893 1.74 -32.98 -59.32
N GLU A 894 2.30 -34.10 -58.89
CA GLU A 894 2.84 -35.14 -59.76
C GLU A 894 1.76 -35.78 -60.64
N ILE A 895 0.66 -36.25 -60.03
CA ILE A 895 -0.48 -36.83 -60.75
C ILE A 895 -1.08 -35.81 -61.73
N LYS A 896 -1.20 -34.54 -61.32
CA LYS A 896 -1.65 -33.44 -62.18
C LYS A 896 -0.75 -33.26 -63.40
N ASN A 897 0.57 -33.26 -63.22
CA ASN A 897 1.53 -33.14 -64.32
C ASN A 897 1.52 -34.38 -65.23
N ASN A 898 1.35 -35.57 -64.67
CA ASN A 898 1.27 -36.82 -65.43
C ASN A 898 -0.01 -36.90 -66.28
N LEU A 899 -1.17 -36.49 -65.74
CA LEU A 899 -2.41 -36.34 -66.49
C LEU A 899 -2.24 -35.38 -67.67
N PHE A 900 -1.56 -34.25 -67.46
CA PHE A 900 -1.27 -33.28 -68.51
C PHE A 900 -0.39 -33.86 -69.63
N ASN A 901 0.74 -34.47 -69.26
CA ASN A 901 1.66 -35.07 -70.22
C ASN A 901 0.97 -36.16 -71.04
N LEU A 902 0.08 -36.91 -70.42
CA LEU A 902 -0.69 -37.96 -71.08
C LEU A 902 -1.79 -37.40 -72.00
N GLY A 903 -2.49 -36.34 -71.57
CA GLY A 903 -3.44 -35.60 -72.41
C GLY A 903 -2.80 -35.01 -73.67
N GLN A 904 -1.57 -34.50 -73.57
CA GLN A 904 -0.80 -34.03 -74.74
C GLN A 904 -0.41 -35.17 -75.69
N LYS A 905 -0.01 -36.33 -75.16
CA LYS A 905 0.27 -37.52 -75.98
C LYS A 905 -0.97 -37.98 -76.75
N ILE A 906 -2.14 -37.95 -76.10
CA ILE A 906 -3.43 -38.25 -76.73
C ILE A 906 -3.75 -37.24 -77.85
N ALA A 907 -3.57 -35.94 -77.60
CA ALA A 907 -3.80 -34.89 -78.60
C ALA A 907 -2.89 -35.02 -79.83
N SER A 908 -1.61 -35.32 -79.60
CA SER A 908 -0.62 -35.52 -80.66
C SER A 908 -0.92 -36.75 -81.51
N GLU A 909 -1.35 -37.85 -80.90
CA GLU A 909 -1.74 -39.05 -81.64
C GLU A 909 -3.04 -38.82 -82.43
N MET A 910 -4.02 -38.09 -81.87
CA MET A 910 -5.24 -37.66 -82.60
C MET A 910 -4.93 -36.77 -83.81
N GLU A 911 -3.98 -35.84 -83.68
CA GLU A 911 -3.55 -34.98 -84.77
C GLU A 911 -2.80 -35.77 -85.86
N THR A 912 -2.02 -36.76 -85.46
CA THR A 912 -1.37 -37.69 -86.39
C THR A 912 -2.42 -38.46 -87.20
N LEU A 913 -3.47 -38.96 -86.56
CA LEU A 913 -4.59 -39.63 -87.23
C LEU A 913 -5.35 -38.69 -88.18
N TYR A 914 -5.56 -37.43 -87.77
CA TYR A 914 -6.18 -36.40 -88.62
C TYR A 914 -5.36 -36.11 -89.87
N ASN A 915 -4.04 -35.97 -89.74
CA ASN A 915 -3.16 -35.68 -90.87
C ASN A 915 -3.02 -36.87 -91.83
N GLN A 916 -3.23 -38.11 -91.34
CA GLN A 916 -3.23 -39.31 -92.16
C GLN A 916 -4.55 -39.50 -92.93
N ASP A 917 -5.67 -38.99 -92.39
CA ASP A 917 -6.97 -38.97 -93.06
C ASP A 917 -7.69 -37.65 -92.78
N ASN A 918 -7.51 -36.67 -93.68
CA ASN A 918 -8.09 -35.34 -93.53
C ASN A 918 -9.62 -35.30 -93.58
N LYS A 919 -10.32 -36.43 -93.82
CA LYS A 919 -11.78 -36.56 -93.73
C LYS A 919 -12.23 -37.43 -92.55
N ILE A 920 -11.33 -37.73 -91.62
CA ILE A 920 -11.64 -38.54 -90.45
C ILE A 920 -12.81 -37.96 -89.65
N TYR A 921 -12.99 -36.64 -89.61
CA TYR A 921 -14.14 -36.00 -88.96
C TYR A 921 -15.49 -36.36 -89.61
N GLU A 922 -15.55 -36.50 -90.95
CA GLU A 922 -16.77 -36.94 -91.67
C GLU A 922 -17.10 -38.38 -91.28
N LYS A 923 -16.07 -39.23 -91.15
CA LYS A 923 -16.20 -40.63 -90.74
C LYS A 923 -16.59 -40.77 -89.27
N LEU A 924 -16.18 -39.83 -88.43
CA LEU A 924 -16.52 -39.74 -87.01
C LEU A 924 -17.91 -39.11 -86.76
N ASN A 925 -18.63 -38.72 -87.82
CA ASN A 925 -19.90 -38.00 -87.76
C ASN A 925 -19.80 -36.70 -86.91
N MET A 926 -18.65 -36.03 -86.99
CA MET A 926 -18.35 -34.80 -86.27
C MET A 926 -18.09 -33.66 -87.26
N ASN A 927 -18.45 -32.44 -86.87
CA ASN A 927 -18.05 -31.26 -87.61
C ASN A 927 -16.51 -31.11 -87.55
N SER A 928 -15.87 -30.79 -88.68
CA SER A 928 -14.43 -30.49 -88.78
C SER A 928 -13.96 -29.43 -87.77
N GLU A 929 -14.75 -28.36 -87.60
CA GLU A 929 -14.48 -27.33 -86.60
C GLU A 929 -14.57 -27.89 -85.18
N GLN A 930 -15.56 -28.75 -84.91
CA GLN A 930 -15.73 -29.39 -83.60
C GLN A 930 -14.57 -30.35 -83.31
N PHE A 931 -14.07 -31.08 -84.31
CA PHE A 931 -12.95 -32.01 -84.17
C PHE A 931 -11.63 -31.26 -83.92
N LYS A 932 -11.34 -30.20 -84.69
CA LYS A 932 -10.20 -29.31 -84.46
C LYS A 932 -10.29 -28.59 -83.12
N LYS A 933 -11.50 -28.18 -82.72
CA LYS A 933 -11.77 -27.60 -81.40
C LYS A 933 -11.47 -28.62 -80.30
N ASN A 934 -11.82 -29.89 -80.47
CA ASN A 934 -11.51 -30.95 -79.51
C ASN A 934 -9.99 -31.20 -79.38
N ILE A 935 -9.24 -31.23 -80.50
CA ILE A 935 -7.77 -31.30 -80.47
C ILE A 935 -7.17 -30.09 -79.74
N SER A 936 -7.65 -28.88 -80.08
CA SER A 936 -7.24 -27.63 -79.43
C SER A 936 -7.58 -27.62 -77.94
N MET A 937 -8.69 -28.25 -77.54
CA MET A 937 -9.12 -28.38 -76.15
C MET A 937 -8.15 -29.26 -75.33
N TYR A 938 -7.67 -30.38 -75.89
CA TYR A 938 -6.63 -31.20 -75.25
C TYR A 938 -5.24 -30.53 -75.24
N LYS A 939 -4.93 -29.66 -76.21
CA LYS A 939 -3.67 -28.89 -76.26
C LYS A 939 -3.67 -27.67 -75.31
N ASN A 940 -4.79 -26.96 -75.18
CA ASN A 940 -4.94 -25.73 -74.40
C ASN A 940 -5.33 -25.96 -72.93
N ILE A 941 -5.08 -27.15 -72.39
CA ILE A 941 -5.33 -27.48 -70.97
C ILE A 941 -4.60 -26.50 -70.03
N ASN A 942 -3.44 -25.98 -70.43
CA ASN A 942 -2.66 -25.02 -69.66
C ASN A 942 -3.37 -23.67 -69.50
N ASP A 943 -4.07 -23.18 -70.53
CA ASP A 943 -4.65 -21.84 -70.50
C ASP A 943 -5.87 -21.77 -69.58
N LYS A 944 -6.73 -22.80 -69.54
CA LYS A 944 -7.89 -22.82 -68.62
C LYS A 944 -7.54 -23.22 -67.19
N ILE A 945 -6.46 -24.00 -66.97
CA ILE A 945 -5.98 -24.33 -65.62
C ILE A 945 -5.22 -23.15 -65.00
N ASN A 946 -4.57 -22.31 -65.82
CA ASN A 946 -3.84 -21.13 -65.34
C ASN A 946 -4.65 -19.82 -65.41
N SER A 947 -5.72 -19.71 -66.22
CA SER A 947 -6.53 -18.49 -66.36
C SER A 947 -7.58 -18.26 -65.27
N ASN A 948 -7.58 -19.02 -64.17
CA ASN A 948 -8.45 -18.77 -63.00
C ASN A 948 -8.03 -17.54 -62.17
N ASN A 949 -7.45 -16.52 -62.81
CA ASN A 949 -7.44 -15.17 -62.29
C ASN A 949 -8.78 -14.49 -62.65
N MET A 950 -9.84 -14.81 -61.91
CA MET A 950 -11.13 -14.12 -62.02
C MET A 950 -11.05 -12.71 -61.41
N GLU A 951 -11.30 -11.69 -62.23
CA GLU A 951 -11.37 -10.25 -61.90
C GLU A 951 -12.46 -9.88 -60.86
N GLY A 952 -13.26 -10.84 -60.36
CA GLY A 952 -14.29 -10.60 -59.34
C GLY A 952 -13.81 -10.61 -57.87
N MET A 953 -12.53 -10.87 -57.59
CA MET A 953 -12.03 -11.19 -56.24
C MET A 953 -11.11 -10.13 -55.59
N GLN A 954 -11.17 -8.86 -56.00
CA GLN A 954 -10.38 -7.78 -55.39
C GLN A 954 -10.68 -7.56 -53.88
N ASN A 955 -11.80 -8.07 -53.35
CA ASN A 955 -12.26 -7.79 -51.98
C ASN A 955 -12.14 -8.95 -50.96
N MET A 956 -11.41 -10.05 -51.24
CA MET A 956 -11.33 -11.22 -50.33
C MET A 956 -9.90 -11.65 -49.92
N LYS A 957 -9.10 -10.72 -49.39
CA LYS A 957 -7.66 -10.92 -49.05
C LYS A 957 -7.32 -11.66 -47.73
N ARG A 958 -8.20 -12.50 -47.14
CA ARG A 958 -7.97 -12.98 -45.74
C ARG A 958 -8.12 -14.48 -45.42
N LEU A 959 -8.07 -15.38 -46.40
CA LEU A 959 -7.93 -16.82 -46.16
C LEU A 959 -6.87 -17.39 -47.12
N ASN A 960 -6.14 -18.43 -46.69
CA ASN A 960 -5.14 -19.10 -47.53
C ASN A 960 -5.78 -19.52 -48.85
N ILE A 961 -5.27 -18.92 -49.93
CA ILE A 961 -5.85 -18.90 -51.28
C ILE A 961 -5.93 -20.30 -51.93
N THR A 962 -5.29 -21.30 -51.34
CA THR A 962 -5.20 -22.67 -51.85
C THR A 962 -6.46 -23.50 -51.62
N ASP A 963 -7.17 -23.31 -50.51
CA ASP A 963 -8.23 -24.23 -50.06
C ASP A 963 -9.57 -24.00 -50.78
N ILE A 964 -9.92 -22.74 -51.04
CA ILE A 964 -11.15 -22.37 -51.77
C ILE A 964 -10.96 -22.53 -53.29
N ASN A 965 -9.78 -22.21 -53.81
CA ASN A 965 -9.45 -22.43 -55.22
C ASN A 965 -9.47 -23.92 -55.59
N GLY A 966 -9.10 -24.81 -54.66
CA GLY A 966 -9.26 -26.25 -54.82
C GLY A 966 -10.73 -26.67 -55.03
N MET A 967 -11.66 -26.13 -54.24
CA MET A 967 -13.09 -26.43 -54.36
C MET A 967 -13.77 -25.84 -55.61
N LEU A 968 -13.35 -24.65 -56.06
CA LEU A 968 -13.88 -24.06 -57.29
C LEU A 968 -13.29 -24.73 -58.54
N SER A 969 -12.00 -25.07 -58.52
CA SER A 969 -11.35 -25.84 -59.60
C SER A 969 -11.97 -27.24 -59.79
N ASP A 970 -12.51 -27.85 -58.73
CA ASP A 970 -13.20 -29.15 -58.77
C ASP A 970 -14.43 -29.14 -59.68
N THR A 971 -15.22 -28.07 -59.62
CA THR A 971 -16.46 -27.98 -60.40
C THR A 971 -16.16 -27.86 -61.89
N ASP A 972 -15.17 -27.05 -62.26
CA ASP A 972 -14.79 -26.83 -63.66
C ASP A 972 -14.03 -28.02 -64.24
N ILE A 973 -13.11 -28.62 -63.48
CA ILE A 973 -12.33 -29.79 -63.93
C ILE A 973 -13.24 -31.00 -64.13
N ARG A 974 -14.25 -31.21 -63.27
CA ARG A 974 -15.16 -32.34 -63.38
C ARG A 974 -16.15 -32.20 -64.55
N VAL A 975 -16.59 -30.98 -64.84
CA VAL A 975 -17.34 -30.66 -66.07
C VAL A 975 -16.48 -30.85 -67.33
N LEU A 976 -15.19 -30.49 -67.27
CA LEU A 976 -14.23 -30.76 -68.34
C LEU A 976 -14.01 -32.28 -68.53
N GLN A 977 -13.84 -33.05 -67.46
CA GLN A 977 -13.61 -34.50 -67.48
C GLN A 977 -14.76 -35.28 -68.14
N GLU A 978 -16.02 -35.00 -67.78
CA GLU A 978 -17.16 -35.71 -68.37
C GLU A 978 -17.30 -35.39 -69.86
N ASN A 979 -17.04 -34.14 -70.26
CA ASN A 979 -17.03 -33.73 -71.66
C ASN A 979 -15.90 -34.42 -72.46
N TYR A 980 -14.69 -34.54 -71.92
CA TYR A 980 -13.56 -35.20 -72.61
C TYR A 980 -13.75 -36.71 -72.75
N SER A 981 -14.24 -37.37 -71.71
CA SER A 981 -14.56 -38.81 -71.76
C SER A 981 -15.62 -39.07 -72.84
N TYR A 982 -16.70 -38.29 -72.86
CA TYR A 982 -17.76 -38.41 -73.86
C TYR A 982 -17.25 -38.24 -75.29
N ILE A 983 -16.47 -37.18 -75.55
CA ILE A 983 -15.86 -36.90 -76.86
C ILE A 983 -14.93 -38.05 -77.30
N PHE A 984 -14.12 -38.59 -76.40
CA PHE A 984 -13.19 -39.68 -76.70
C PHE A 984 -13.92 -41.00 -76.99
N TRP A 985 -14.95 -41.36 -76.22
CA TRP A 985 -15.78 -42.54 -76.47
C TRP A 985 -16.54 -42.43 -77.79
N SER A 986 -17.00 -41.23 -78.18
CA SER A 986 -17.57 -40.99 -79.51
C SER A 986 -16.56 -41.24 -80.62
N ILE A 987 -15.31 -40.79 -80.45
CA ILE A 987 -14.25 -40.97 -81.46
C ILE A 987 -13.82 -42.45 -81.57
N LEU A 988 -13.68 -43.16 -80.44
CA LEU A 988 -13.26 -44.57 -80.39
C LEU A 988 -14.34 -45.50 -80.95
N ALA A 989 -15.61 -45.30 -80.56
CA ALA A 989 -16.72 -46.11 -81.06
C ALA A 989 -16.86 -45.98 -82.57
N VAL A 990 -16.70 -44.76 -83.10
CA VAL A 990 -16.83 -44.54 -84.54
C VAL A 990 -15.56 -44.96 -85.30
N GLY A 991 -14.38 -44.88 -84.69
CA GLY A 991 -13.14 -45.44 -85.24
C GLY A 991 -13.22 -46.97 -85.41
N LEU A 992 -13.76 -47.68 -84.41
CA LEU A 992 -14.02 -49.13 -84.48
C LEU A 992 -15.07 -49.47 -85.54
N ILE A 993 -16.14 -48.68 -85.66
CA ILE A 993 -17.17 -48.83 -86.70
C ILE A 993 -16.57 -48.56 -88.10
N THR A 994 -15.70 -47.57 -88.25
CA THR A 994 -15.06 -47.22 -89.53
C THR A 994 -14.10 -48.31 -89.97
N VAL A 995 -13.31 -48.88 -89.05
CA VAL A 995 -12.46 -50.04 -89.33
C VAL A 995 -13.31 -51.23 -89.74
N ALA A 996 -14.40 -51.52 -89.01
CA ALA A 996 -15.34 -52.59 -89.36
C ALA A 996 -15.98 -52.39 -90.75
N ILE A 997 -16.41 -51.18 -91.09
CA ILE A 997 -17.04 -50.84 -92.38
C ILE A 997 -16.03 -50.91 -93.54
N ASN A 998 -14.78 -50.48 -93.33
CA ASN A 998 -13.75 -50.55 -94.38
C ASN A 998 -13.26 -51.99 -94.62
N THR A 999 -13.32 -52.85 -93.60
CA THR A 999 -13.08 -54.30 -93.75
C THR A 999 -14.25 -55.05 -94.38
N MET A 1000 -15.48 -54.51 -94.33
CA MET A 1000 -16.65 -55.04 -95.04
C MET A 1000 -16.73 -54.63 -96.52
N LYS A 1001 -15.97 -53.61 -96.95
CA LYS A 1001 -15.93 -53.11 -98.34
C LYS A 1001 -14.76 -53.66 -99.17
N LYS A 1002 -13.97 -54.60 -98.63
CA LYS A 1002 -12.94 -55.34 -99.36
C LYS A 1002 -13.36 -56.78 -99.59
#